data_AF-A0A2N0Q7C5-F1
#
_entry.id   AF-A0A2N0Q7C5-F1
#
_cell.length_a   1.000
_cell.length_b   1.000
_cell.length_c   1.000
_cell.angle_alpha   90.00
_cell.angle_beta   90.00
_cell.angle_gamma   90.00
#
_symmetry.space_group_name_H-M   'P 1'
#
loop_
_entity.id
_entity.type
_entity.pdbx_description
1 polymer ?
#
loop_
_entity_poly.entity_id
_entity_poly.type
_entity_poly.pdbx_seq_one_letter_code
_entity_poly.pdbx_strand_id
1 'polypeptide(L)'
;MTFVIIKTEGDPNSKVYPLDLKKTLLDIRKQLEIINDELFFLKKFDDEFHEISLKSEGDFLLEQVIGVTDDNSKRILYLRKKKSSFDWNILNNKYNLDYGCIMSFDGNKRVNKRAFKMKNCDIIDIGDKGYKKDKIGFDSKEDWMKKTNLFINDDDINIDILNFVKVGFSYSQNENFNEEIKSVYKYLEVGKVLLRFHKHLEPTEEFIKAVDNAAISENPMEEFKKIIEEYGQFIPTEVILGGRVYIKDIEKSSESSTSKEASANITKILEGNYSSTKKISKFYNFNFIKLLGGKHPDGKNFDDAAEKDWIESLKDYQNWECIEYRNPISIFQFISDDLRKKSFMSIGKKILYTGTEDCDYDLCMPGMYRNIGLNEMSSCITRIIQKNKDADCDIFATVIDTEDSKDVFFNCQIYYNAKGVPSIIIHGIQKEFQSYKYKLKVGVMVIGYDIDFSFILSDTRVELIKEECDSQNQYSKKLYLKYDLYDLIAKKNSFFGIPVLSDLNFSKNNSFTIGHNFCNTQLDIEDKEEEEDIEEGKGRGRGRGRGRGKGRGRGKVKGKGRVMEIDKESKSTINIYSYCSKTNCYIKLPKFTFYTFIISNNLSYSNFKLFSLEPNTYNKFNIFNFIDLKRKFTSRSINPRCISLYLSEDKSYNPIFLNQSSEQIRVEYVECKCNKTCSICKDKTLKISEKDNAVCVVYTLSDN
;
A
#
# COMPACT_ATOMS: atom_id res chain seq x y z
N MET A 1 -74.91 -12.81 -9.47
CA MET A 1 -73.75 -11.92 -9.68
C MET A 1 -74.10 -10.53 -9.18
N THR A 2 -73.13 -9.86 -8.58
CA THR A 2 -73.25 -8.56 -7.91
C THR A 2 -72.27 -7.60 -8.54
N PHE A 3 -72.68 -6.36 -8.81
CA PHE A 3 -71.76 -5.32 -9.28
C PHE A 3 -70.87 -4.83 -8.13
N VAL A 4 -69.56 -4.96 -8.29
CA VAL A 4 -68.54 -4.54 -7.33
C VAL A 4 -67.63 -3.52 -8.00
N ILE A 5 -67.42 -2.39 -7.34
CA ILE A 5 -66.48 -1.35 -7.76
C ILE A 5 -65.09 -1.75 -7.26
N ILE A 6 -64.12 -1.85 -8.16
CA ILE A 6 -62.73 -2.11 -7.82
C ILE A 6 -61.97 -0.79 -7.80
N LYS A 7 -61.33 -0.49 -6.67
CA LYS A 7 -60.43 0.65 -6.49
C LYS A 7 -59.02 0.16 -6.22
N THR A 8 -58.05 0.68 -6.96
CA THR A 8 -56.63 0.41 -6.74
C THR A 8 -55.99 1.62 -6.08
N GLU A 9 -55.28 1.42 -4.98
CA GLU A 9 -54.57 2.50 -4.28
C GLU A 9 -53.55 3.18 -5.22
N GLY A 10 -53.63 4.50 -5.35
CA GLY A 10 -52.80 5.30 -6.27
C GLY A 10 -53.28 5.36 -7.73
N ASP A 11 -54.40 4.71 -8.09
CA ASP A 11 -55.05 4.84 -9.40
C ASP A 11 -56.38 5.60 -9.26
N PRO A 12 -56.56 6.76 -9.93
CA PRO A 12 -57.82 7.51 -9.87
C PRO A 12 -58.97 6.80 -10.60
N ASN A 13 -58.70 5.79 -11.44
CA ASN A 13 -59.71 5.09 -12.21
C ASN A 13 -60.27 3.88 -11.45
N SER A 14 -61.57 3.88 -11.17
CA SER A 14 -62.29 2.71 -10.66
C SER A 14 -63.02 1.97 -11.78
N LYS A 15 -63.02 0.64 -11.74
CA LYS A 15 -63.72 -0.23 -12.70
C LYS A 15 -64.84 -1.01 -12.01
N VAL A 16 -65.91 -1.35 -12.73
CA VAL A 16 -67.05 -2.12 -12.18
C VAL A 16 -67.06 -3.51 -12.79
N TYR A 17 -67.13 -4.54 -11.95
CA TYR A 17 -67.16 -5.95 -12.38
C TYR A 17 -68.37 -6.69 -11.78
N PRO A 18 -69.03 -7.58 -12.55
CA PRO A 18 -70.02 -8.51 -12.01
C PRO A 18 -69.30 -9.70 -11.34
N LEU A 19 -69.28 -9.72 -10.01
CA LEU A 19 -68.60 -10.74 -9.21
C LEU A 19 -69.60 -11.57 -8.38
N ASP A 20 -69.22 -12.80 -8.04
CA ASP A 20 -69.99 -13.63 -7.11
C ASP A 20 -69.40 -13.53 -5.71
N LEU A 21 -70.23 -13.08 -4.76
CA LEU A 21 -69.81 -12.80 -3.39
C LEU A 21 -69.42 -14.07 -2.60
N LYS A 22 -69.94 -15.23 -3.02
CA LYS A 22 -69.68 -16.53 -2.39
C LYS A 22 -68.44 -17.24 -2.91
N LYS A 23 -67.71 -16.63 -3.85
CA LYS A 23 -66.44 -17.16 -4.35
C LYS A 23 -65.28 -16.75 -3.44
N THR A 24 -64.26 -17.60 -3.41
CA THR A 24 -62.99 -17.29 -2.73
C THR A 24 -62.25 -16.18 -3.46
N LEU A 25 -61.38 -15.45 -2.76
CA LEU A 25 -60.54 -14.42 -3.41
C LEU A 25 -59.66 -15.02 -4.51
N LEU A 26 -59.22 -16.27 -4.35
CA LEU A 26 -58.47 -17.00 -5.38
C LEU A 26 -59.28 -17.16 -6.68
N ASP A 27 -60.58 -17.46 -6.57
CA ASP A 27 -61.46 -17.59 -7.73
C ASP A 27 -61.81 -16.22 -8.35
N ILE A 28 -61.94 -15.19 -7.51
CA ILE A 28 -62.13 -13.80 -7.98
C ILE A 28 -60.90 -13.32 -8.74
N ARG A 29 -59.69 -13.61 -8.26
CA ARG A 29 -58.44 -13.28 -8.94
C ARG A 29 -58.39 -13.85 -10.35
N LYS A 30 -58.77 -15.13 -10.52
CA LYS A 30 -58.88 -15.77 -11.84
C LYS A 30 -59.91 -15.08 -12.75
N GLN A 31 -61.07 -14.70 -12.18
CA GLN A 31 -62.14 -14.04 -12.93
C GLN A 31 -61.80 -12.62 -13.38
N LEU A 32 -60.93 -11.92 -12.64
CA LEU A 32 -60.46 -10.58 -12.98
C LEU A 32 -59.29 -10.58 -13.99
N GLU A 33 -58.86 -11.76 -14.47
CA GLU A 33 -57.67 -11.93 -15.31
C GLU A 33 -56.42 -11.24 -14.72
N ILE A 34 -56.33 -11.16 -13.39
CA ILE A 34 -55.15 -10.65 -12.69
C ILE A 34 -54.13 -11.79 -12.69
N ILE A 35 -53.40 -11.91 -13.82
CA ILE A 35 -52.41 -12.96 -14.07
C ILE A 35 -51.16 -12.78 -13.19
N ASN A 36 -50.89 -11.56 -12.73
CA ASN A 36 -49.70 -11.23 -11.95
C ASN A 36 -49.98 -11.12 -10.44
N ASP A 37 -49.06 -11.64 -9.63
CA ASP A 37 -48.94 -11.47 -8.17
C ASP A 37 -48.64 -10.03 -7.72
N GLU A 38 -49.00 -9.04 -8.56
CA GLU A 38 -48.67 -7.62 -8.41
C GLU A 38 -49.74 -6.81 -7.68
N LEU A 39 -50.89 -7.42 -7.36
CA LEU A 39 -52.00 -6.77 -6.65
C LEU A 39 -52.42 -7.60 -5.45
N PHE A 40 -52.49 -6.99 -4.27
CA PHE A 40 -53.01 -7.61 -3.04
C PHE A 40 -54.43 -7.12 -2.77
N PHE A 41 -55.31 -8.04 -2.34
CA PHE A 41 -56.62 -7.67 -1.80
C PHE A 41 -56.45 -7.04 -0.42
N LEU A 42 -57.18 -5.97 -0.17
CA LEU A 42 -57.19 -5.30 1.13
C LEU A 42 -58.49 -5.59 1.88
N LYS A 43 -58.37 -5.94 3.16
CA LYS A 43 -59.49 -6.02 4.09
C LYS A 43 -59.46 -4.81 5.02
N LYS A 44 -60.60 -4.13 5.15
CA LYS A 44 -60.75 -3.03 6.11
C LYS A 44 -61.07 -3.62 7.49
N PHE A 45 -60.29 -3.24 8.50
CA PHE A 45 -60.62 -3.41 9.91
C PHE A 45 -60.68 -2.02 10.52
N ASP A 46 -61.83 -1.66 11.10
CA ASP A 46 -62.13 -0.30 11.56
C ASP A 46 -61.87 0.75 10.45
N ASP A 47 -60.82 1.57 10.59
CA ASP A 47 -60.39 2.58 9.64
C ASP A 47 -59.08 2.27 8.90
N GLU A 48 -58.51 1.09 9.12
CA GLU A 48 -57.24 0.69 8.52
C GLU A 48 -57.38 -0.47 7.52
N PHE A 49 -56.66 -0.36 6.40
CA PHE A 49 -56.60 -1.40 5.37
C PHE A 49 -55.43 -2.35 5.61
N HIS A 50 -55.75 -3.63 5.69
CA HIS A 50 -54.79 -4.72 5.90
C HIS A 50 -54.68 -5.59 4.65
N GLU A 51 -53.45 -5.97 4.30
CA GLU A 51 -53.17 -6.83 3.14
C GLU A 51 -53.50 -8.30 3.44
N ILE A 52 -54.20 -8.95 2.51
CA ILE A 52 -54.43 -10.39 2.55
C ILE A 52 -53.29 -11.09 1.81
N SER A 53 -52.65 -12.05 2.48
CA SER A 53 -51.56 -12.81 1.87
C SER A 53 -52.06 -13.69 0.71
N LEU A 54 -51.28 -13.79 -0.37
CA LEU A 54 -51.63 -14.63 -1.54
C LEU A 54 -51.92 -16.08 -1.17
N LYS A 55 -51.19 -16.64 -0.19
CA LYS A 55 -51.37 -18.02 0.27
C LYS A 55 -52.70 -18.25 0.99
N SER A 56 -53.27 -17.19 1.57
CA SER A 56 -54.51 -17.24 2.34
C SER A 56 -55.74 -16.87 1.52
N GLU A 57 -55.61 -16.51 0.23
CA GLU A 57 -56.75 -16.10 -0.60
C GLU A 57 -57.81 -17.18 -0.80
N GLY A 58 -57.42 -18.46 -0.70
CA GLY A 58 -58.35 -19.58 -0.73
C GLY A 58 -59.23 -19.66 0.53
N ASP A 59 -58.82 -19.02 1.62
CA ASP A 59 -59.49 -19.09 2.92
C ASP A 59 -60.50 -17.95 3.14
N PHE A 60 -60.50 -16.94 2.26
CA PHE A 60 -61.38 -15.77 2.34
C PHE A 60 -62.43 -15.77 1.23
N LEU A 61 -63.69 -15.54 1.60
CA LEU A 61 -64.76 -15.24 0.65
C LEU A 61 -64.77 -13.74 0.31
N LEU A 62 -65.17 -13.39 -0.91
CA LEU A 62 -65.25 -11.99 -1.35
C LEU A 62 -66.15 -11.12 -0.44
N GLU A 63 -67.26 -11.68 0.04
CA GLU A 63 -68.17 -10.97 0.97
C GLU A 63 -67.53 -10.58 2.30
N GLN A 64 -66.46 -11.27 2.72
CA GLN A 64 -65.76 -11.00 3.99
C GLN A 64 -64.74 -9.86 3.89
N VAL A 65 -64.53 -9.32 2.69
CA VAL A 65 -63.47 -8.35 2.37
C VAL A 65 -64.03 -7.08 1.76
N ILE A 66 -65.15 -7.16 1.05
CA ILE A 66 -65.80 -6.00 0.43
C ILE A 66 -66.24 -4.97 1.48
N GLY A 67 -65.87 -3.72 1.26
CA GLY A 67 -66.43 -2.58 1.98
C GLY A 67 -67.79 -2.18 1.39
N VAL A 68 -68.77 -1.93 2.26
CA VAL A 68 -70.08 -1.42 1.87
C VAL A 68 -70.17 0.04 2.33
N THR A 69 -70.66 0.92 1.47
CA THR A 69 -70.88 2.34 1.83
C THR A 69 -72.01 2.48 2.85
N ASP A 70 -72.01 3.55 3.65
CA ASP A 70 -72.96 3.77 4.75
C ASP A 70 -74.44 3.77 4.30
N ASP A 71 -74.70 4.10 3.04
CA ASP A 71 -76.01 4.06 2.39
C ASP A 71 -76.38 2.68 1.80
N ASN A 72 -75.55 1.66 2.03
CA ASN A 72 -75.64 0.31 1.45
C ASN A 72 -75.71 0.27 -0.10
N SER A 73 -75.41 1.37 -0.78
CA SER A 73 -75.64 1.49 -2.23
C SER A 73 -74.49 0.94 -3.06
N LYS A 74 -73.26 0.91 -2.52
CA LYS A 74 -72.06 0.51 -3.26
C LYS A 74 -71.24 -0.52 -2.50
N ARG A 75 -70.79 -1.53 -3.25
CA ARG A 75 -69.84 -2.55 -2.82
C ARG A 75 -68.49 -2.26 -3.44
N ILE A 76 -67.48 -2.03 -2.63
CA ILE A 76 -66.14 -1.62 -3.06
C ILE A 76 -65.12 -2.68 -2.63
N LEU A 77 -64.33 -3.16 -3.59
CA LEU A 77 -63.17 -3.99 -3.36
C LEU A 77 -61.91 -3.13 -3.53
N TYR A 78 -61.04 -3.16 -2.53
CA TYR A 78 -59.80 -2.38 -2.53
C TYR A 78 -58.62 -3.28 -2.87
N LEU A 79 -57.79 -2.82 -3.81
CA LEU A 79 -56.55 -3.46 -4.21
C LEU A 79 -55.38 -2.53 -3.94
N ARG A 80 -54.26 -3.08 -3.51
CA ARG A 80 -52.98 -2.39 -3.43
C ARG A 80 -52.03 -2.99 -4.44
N LYS A 81 -51.40 -2.15 -5.27
CA LYS A 81 -50.23 -2.61 -6.03
C LYS A 81 -49.17 -3.02 -5.05
N LYS A 82 -48.67 -4.25 -5.18
CA LYS A 82 -47.37 -4.63 -4.66
C LYS A 82 -46.45 -3.47 -5.05
N LYS A 83 -45.87 -2.76 -4.07
CA LYS A 83 -44.67 -1.95 -4.34
C LYS A 83 -43.81 -2.87 -5.18
N SER A 84 -43.63 -2.55 -6.46
CA SER A 84 -42.98 -3.44 -7.44
C SER A 84 -41.91 -4.18 -6.69
N SER A 85 -42.01 -5.51 -6.56
CA SER A 85 -41.03 -6.26 -5.77
C SER A 85 -39.69 -5.96 -6.41
N PHE A 86 -39.01 -5.00 -5.81
CA PHE A 86 -37.84 -4.38 -6.35
C PHE A 86 -36.76 -5.42 -6.12
N ASP A 87 -36.59 -6.27 -7.13
CA ASP A 87 -35.75 -7.44 -7.01
C ASP A 87 -34.31 -7.00 -7.22
N TRP A 88 -33.61 -6.83 -6.10
CA TRP A 88 -32.19 -6.54 -6.10
C TRP A 88 -31.40 -7.57 -6.93
N ASN A 89 -31.90 -8.80 -7.13
CA ASN A 89 -31.25 -9.78 -8.00
C ASN A 89 -31.18 -9.31 -9.44
N ILE A 90 -32.19 -8.60 -9.95
CA ILE A 90 -32.18 -8.08 -11.32
C ILE A 90 -31.03 -7.09 -11.49
N LEU A 91 -30.86 -6.19 -10.52
CA LEU A 91 -29.79 -5.18 -10.53
C LEU A 91 -28.43 -5.83 -10.28
N ASN A 92 -28.35 -6.81 -9.38
CA ASN A 92 -27.13 -7.58 -9.17
C ASN A 92 -26.68 -8.29 -10.46
N ASN A 93 -27.60 -8.96 -11.14
CA ASN A 93 -27.32 -9.64 -12.41
C ASN A 93 -26.97 -8.66 -13.53
N LYS A 94 -27.56 -7.46 -13.52
CA LYS A 94 -27.28 -6.42 -14.53
C LYS A 94 -25.91 -5.76 -14.34
N TYR A 95 -25.50 -5.49 -13.11
CA TYR A 95 -24.27 -4.73 -12.81
C TYR A 95 -23.16 -5.54 -12.15
N ASN A 96 -23.36 -6.84 -11.95
CA ASN A 96 -22.41 -7.74 -11.29
C ASN A 96 -21.98 -7.18 -9.93
N LEU A 97 -22.94 -6.81 -9.07
CA LEU A 97 -22.65 -6.06 -7.84
C LEU A 97 -21.81 -6.87 -6.85
N ASP A 98 -21.91 -8.20 -6.88
CA ASP A 98 -21.13 -9.12 -6.06
C ASP A 98 -19.83 -9.66 -6.70
N TYR A 99 -19.43 -9.06 -7.81
CA TYR A 99 -18.11 -9.25 -8.40
C TYR A 99 -17.15 -8.20 -7.86
N GLY A 100 -15.89 -8.58 -7.65
CA GLY A 100 -14.86 -7.61 -7.30
C GLY A 100 -14.62 -6.60 -8.42
N CYS A 101 -14.03 -5.48 -8.03
CA CYS A 101 -13.66 -4.36 -8.88
C CYS A 101 -12.15 -4.18 -8.88
N ILE A 102 -11.61 -3.72 -10.00
CA ILE A 102 -10.26 -3.16 -10.11
C ILE A 102 -10.42 -1.68 -10.47
N MET A 103 -9.80 -0.80 -9.66
CA MET A 103 -9.76 0.62 -9.95
C MET A 103 -8.90 0.86 -11.19
N SER A 104 -9.38 1.67 -12.14
CA SER A 104 -8.59 1.95 -13.34
C SER A 104 -8.84 3.36 -13.89
N PHE A 105 -7.94 3.80 -14.77
CA PHE A 105 -8.05 5.07 -15.47
C PHE A 105 -9.36 5.22 -16.27
N ASP A 106 -9.94 4.12 -16.75
CA ASP A 106 -11.17 4.12 -17.54
C ASP A 106 -12.45 3.98 -16.67
N GLY A 107 -12.31 4.06 -15.33
CA GLY A 107 -13.36 3.74 -14.37
C GLY A 107 -13.21 2.32 -13.79
N ASN A 108 -14.06 2.01 -12.79
CA ASN A 108 -14.00 0.75 -12.07
C ASN A 108 -14.37 -0.40 -13.01
N LYS A 109 -13.43 -1.34 -13.21
CA LYS A 109 -13.67 -2.53 -14.02
C LYS A 109 -14.13 -3.65 -13.11
N ARG A 110 -15.34 -4.15 -13.34
CA ARG A 110 -15.78 -5.43 -12.76
C ARG A 110 -14.97 -6.55 -13.41
N VAL A 111 -14.52 -7.49 -12.59
CA VAL A 111 -13.81 -8.68 -13.07
C VAL A 111 -14.77 -9.77 -13.54
N ASN A 112 -14.21 -10.81 -14.17
CA ASN A 112 -15.02 -11.88 -14.78
C ASN A 112 -15.31 -13.04 -13.82
N LYS A 113 -14.50 -13.26 -12.76
CA LYS A 113 -14.78 -14.30 -11.76
C LYS A 113 -15.48 -13.72 -10.53
N ARG A 114 -16.38 -14.52 -9.98
CA ARG A 114 -17.23 -14.12 -8.86
C ARG A 114 -16.55 -14.51 -7.53
N ALA A 115 -16.07 -13.51 -6.81
CA ALA A 115 -15.53 -13.72 -5.46
C ALA A 115 -16.64 -13.99 -4.43
N PHE A 116 -17.83 -13.43 -4.63
CA PHE A 116 -18.91 -13.46 -3.65
C PHE A 116 -20.27 -13.82 -4.24
N LYS A 117 -21.08 -14.53 -3.45
CA LYS A 117 -22.51 -14.68 -3.71
C LYS A 117 -23.27 -13.75 -2.79
N MET A 118 -23.94 -12.74 -3.34
CA MET A 118 -24.87 -11.91 -2.56
C MET A 118 -26.15 -12.67 -2.29
N LYS A 119 -26.50 -12.84 -1.01
CA LYS A 119 -27.72 -13.54 -0.58
C LYS A 119 -28.92 -12.64 -0.38
N ASN A 120 -28.67 -11.37 -0.08
CA ASN A 120 -29.68 -10.35 0.15
C ASN A 120 -29.08 -8.95 -0.01
N CYS A 121 -29.89 -7.90 0.06
CA CYS A 121 -29.45 -6.52 0.07
C CYS A 121 -30.46 -5.66 0.83
N ASP A 122 -29.99 -4.73 1.66
CA ASP A 122 -30.82 -3.68 2.23
C ASP A 122 -31.06 -2.61 1.17
N ILE A 123 -32.31 -2.26 0.96
CA ILE A 123 -32.75 -1.36 -0.12
C ILE A 123 -33.37 -0.13 0.52
N ILE A 124 -32.74 1.02 0.31
CA ILE A 124 -33.16 2.28 0.91
C ILE A 124 -33.56 3.23 -0.23
N ASP A 125 -34.83 3.60 -0.28
CA ASP A 125 -35.32 4.63 -1.19
C ASP A 125 -34.76 5.99 -0.77
N ILE A 126 -34.19 6.72 -1.72
CA ILE A 126 -33.55 8.01 -1.48
C ILE A 126 -34.59 9.15 -1.54
N GLY A 127 -35.68 8.98 -2.28
CA GLY A 127 -36.71 9.99 -2.49
C GLY A 127 -36.15 11.33 -3.03
N ASP A 128 -36.76 12.44 -2.62
CA ASP A 128 -36.42 13.79 -3.11
C ASP A 128 -34.98 14.22 -2.79
N LYS A 129 -34.33 13.61 -1.79
CA LYS A 129 -32.93 13.87 -1.45
C LYS A 129 -31.94 13.40 -2.52
N GLY A 130 -32.42 12.61 -3.49
CA GLY A 130 -31.61 12.08 -4.58
C GLY A 130 -31.39 13.06 -5.71
N TYR A 131 -32.18 14.13 -5.82
CA TYR A 131 -31.98 15.16 -6.83
C TYR A 131 -30.87 16.13 -6.39
N LYS A 132 -29.80 16.24 -7.17
CA LYS A 132 -28.71 17.19 -6.93
C LYS A 132 -28.25 17.84 -8.22
N LYS A 133 -27.90 19.12 -8.15
CA LYS A 133 -27.30 19.88 -9.25
C LYS A 133 -26.17 20.72 -8.68
N ASP A 134 -24.95 20.44 -9.12
CA ASP A 134 -23.75 21.06 -8.56
C ASP A 134 -22.57 21.03 -9.55
N LYS A 135 -21.41 21.49 -9.12
CA LYS A 135 -20.14 21.39 -9.84
C LYS A 135 -19.23 20.35 -9.17
N ILE A 136 -18.40 19.70 -9.97
CA ILE A 136 -17.35 18.79 -9.52
C ILE A 136 -16.03 19.23 -10.16
N GLY A 137 -15.07 19.57 -9.31
CA GLY A 137 -13.67 19.83 -9.66
C GLY A 137 -12.77 18.74 -9.07
N PHE A 138 -11.47 18.84 -9.39
CA PHE A 138 -10.46 17.88 -8.94
C PHE A 138 -9.27 18.60 -8.30
N ASP A 139 -8.87 18.14 -7.12
CA ASP A 139 -7.76 18.76 -6.37
C ASP A 139 -6.41 18.10 -6.68
N SER A 140 -6.42 16.85 -7.12
CA SER A 140 -5.23 16.04 -7.38
C SER A 140 -5.51 14.94 -8.41
N LYS A 141 -4.46 14.22 -8.83
CA LYS A 141 -4.62 13.03 -9.68
C LYS A 141 -5.43 11.96 -8.95
N GLU A 142 -5.12 11.75 -7.67
CA GLU A 142 -5.76 10.77 -6.80
C GLU A 142 -7.26 11.06 -6.64
N ASP A 143 -7.60 12.34 -6.41
CA ASP A 143 -8.97 12.81 -6.33
C ASP A 143 -9.72 12.66 -7.66
N TRP A 144 -9.06 12.96 -8.78
CA TRP A 144 -9.60 12.69 -10.11
C TRP A 144 -9.90 11.20 -10.31
N MET A 145 -8.96 10.31 -9.99
CA MET A 145 -9.14 8.86 -10.13
C MET A 145 -10.32 8.39 -9.26
N LYS A 146 -10.35 8.81 -7.99
CA LYS A 146 -11.43 8.49 -7.05
C LYS A 146 -12.81 8.91 -7.58
N LYS A 147 -12.98 10.18 -7.95
CA LYS A 147 -14.26 10.75 -8.41
C LYS A 147 -14.72 10.17 -9.75
N THR A 148 -13.80 9.97 -10.69
CA THR A 148 -14.12 9.37 -12.00
C THR A 148 -14.49 7.88 -11.91
N ASN A 149 -14.02 7.21 -10.86
CA ASN A 149 -14.43 5.85 -10.45
C ASN A 149 -15.66 5.85 -9.52
N LEU A 150 -16.45 6.93 -9.48
CA LEU A 150 -17.73 7.07 -8.77
C LEU A 150 -17.65 7.15 -7.23
N PHE A 151 -16.49 7.45 -6.65
CA PHE A 151 -16.33 7.70 -5.22
C PHE A 151 -16.34 9.21 -4.91
N ILE A 152 -17.51 9.84 -4.82
CA ILE A 152 -17.64 11.31 -4.84
C ILE A 152 -17.78 11.93 -3.45
N ASN A 153 -18.58 11.35 -2.56
CA ASN A 153 -18.92 11.92 -1.23
C ASN A 153 -18.24 11.16 -0.08
N ASP A 154 -17.05 10.60 -0.31
CA ASP A 154 -16.28 9.99 0.77
C ASP A 154 -15.46 11.10 1.44
N ASP A 155 -16.13 11.81 2.37
CA ASP A 155 -15.65 13.03 3.07
C ASP A 155 -14.53 12.73 4.09
N ASP A 156 -14.23 11.46 4.34
CA ASP A 156 -13.10 11.06 5.14
C ASP A 156 -11.94 10.60 4.23
N ILE A 157 -10.71 10.88 4.66
CA ILE A 157 -9.49 10.30 4.10
C ILE A 157 -9.55 8.79 4.36
N ASN A 158 -10.32 8.09 3.54
CA ASN A 158 -10.43 6.64 3.55
C ASN A 158 -9.14 6.11 2.92
N ILE A 159 -8.16 5.79 3.79
CA ILE A 159 -6.85 5.27 3.40
C ILE A 159 -7.01 4.05 2.48
N ASP A 160 -8.06 3.26 2.67
CA ASP A 160 -8.35 2.06 1.88
C ASP A 160 -8.60 2.43 0.40
N ILE A 161 -9.33 3.54 0.14
CA ILE A 161 -9.52 4.05 -1.23
C ILE A 161 -8.21 4.54 -1.84
N LEU A 162 -7.38 5.24 -1.07
CA LEU A 162 -6.09 5.73 -1.57
C LEU A 162 -5.20 4.56 -1.99
N ASN A 163 -5.21 3.45 -1.26
CA ASN A 163 -4.48 2.24 -1.65
C ASN A 163 -5.00 1.66 -2.98
N PHE A 164 -6.32 1.60 -3.16
CA PHE A 164 -6.91 1.16 -4.43
C PHE A 164 -6.59 2.10 -5.60
N VAL A 165 -6.60 3.42 -5.35
CA VAL A 165 -6.24 4.45 -6.33
C VAL A 165 -4.77 4.33 -6.75
N LYS A 166 -3.85 4.19 -5.78
CA LYS A 166 -2.42 3.97 -6.06
C LYS A 166 -2.20 2.74 -6.93
N VAL A 167 -2.95 1.66 -6.68
CA VAL A 167 -2.87 0.44 -7.50
C VAL A 167 -3.38 0.73 -8.91
N GLY A 168 -4.51 1.42 -9.05
CA GLY A 168 -5.04 1.83 -10.35
C GLY A 168 -4.03 2.64 -11.18
N PHE A 169 -3.26 3.53 -10.55
CA PHE A 169 -2.20 4.29 -11.22
C PHE A 169 -1.07 3.43 -11.76
N SER A 170 -0.69 2.36 -11.05
CA SER A 170 0.39 1.46 -11.49
C SER A 170 0.12 0.83 -12.86
N TYR A 171 -1.16 0.69 -13.24
CA TYR A 171 -1.59 0.16 -14.53
C TYR A 171 -1.74 1.21 -15.65
N SER A 172 -1.58 2.50 -15.35
CA SER A 172 -1.86 3.59 -16.29
C SER A 172 -0.65 4.49 -16.55
N GLN A 173 -0.26 4.61 -17.82
CA GLN A 173 0.72 5.59 -18.31
C GLN A 173 0.00 6.58 -19.23
N ASN A 174 -0.46 7.71 -18.72
CA ASN A 174 -1.11 8.75 -19.53
C ASN A 174 -0.63 10.15 -19.15
N GLU A 175 -0.36 10.98 -20.16
CA GLU A 175 0.29 12.30 -20.03
C GLU A 175 -0.70 13.49 -19.92
N ASN A 176 -2.02 13.25 -19.97
CA ASN A 176 -3.05 14.32 -20.07
C ASN A 176 -3.72 14.74 -18.74
N PHE A 177 -3.33 14.20 -17.57
CA PHE A 177 -3.98 14.50 -16.28
C PHE A 177 -4.05 16.00 -15.95
N ASN A 178 -3.04 16.77 -16.35
CA ASN A 178 -2.91 18.16 -15.92
C ASN A 178 -3.99 19.08 -16.51
N GLU A 179 -4.54 18.77 -17.68
CA GLU A 179 -5.64 19.53 -18.29
C GLU A 179 -7.00 19.13 -17.69
N GLU A 180 -7.15 17.86 -17.32
CA GLU A 180 -8.39 17.33 -16.72
C GLU A 180 -8.55 17.78 -15.26
N ILE A 181 -7.48 17.81 -14.47
CA ILE A 181 -7.52 18.30 -13.08
C ILE A 181 -7.98 19.76 -13.01
N LYS A 182 -7.59 20.57 -14.02
CA LYS A 182 -7.99 21.98 -14.13
C LYS A 182 -9.44 22.18 -14.61
N SER A 183 -10.11 21.12 -15.05
CA SER A 183 -11.46 21.20 -15.60
C SER A 183 -12.51 21.11 -14.48
N VAL A 184 -13.57 21.88 -14.61
CA VAL A 184 -14.75 21.80 -13.73
C VAL A 184 -15.93 21.25 -14.54
N TYR A 185 -16.68 20.33 -13.96
CA TYR A 185 -17.86 19.74 -14.59
C TYR A 185 -19.10 20.15 -13.82
N LYS A 186 -20.14 20.61 -14.52
CA LYS A 186 -21.48 20.67 -13.95
C LYS A 186 -22.06 19.27 -13.98
N TYR A 187 -22.74 18.86 -12.92
CA TYR A 187 -23.46 17.60 -12.91
C TYR A 187 -24.89 17.77 -12.43
N LEU A 188 -25.75 16.91 -12.97
CA LEU A 188 -27.12 16.69 -12.54
C LEU A 188 -27.25 15.23 -12.14
N GLU A 189 -27.79 14.98 -10.95
CA GLU A 189 -27.94 13.66 -10.35
C GLU A 189 -29.39 13.42 -9.93
N VAL A 190 -29.87 12.22 -10.16
CA VAL A 190 -31.12 11.69 -9.62
C VAL A 190 -30.85 10.32 -9.03
N GLY A 191 -30.45 10.28 -7.77
CA GLY A 191 -30.35 9.05 -6.98
C GLY A 191 -31.73 8.49 -6.68
N LYS A 192 -31.93 7.19 -6.97
CA LYS A 192 -33.22 6.52 -6.74
C LYS A 192 -33.17 5.62 -5.52
N VAL A 193 -32.10 4.84 -5.40
CA VAL A 193 -31.98 3.84 -4.35
C VAL A 193 -30.53 3.69 -3.89
N LEU A 194 -30.35 3.43 -2.61
CA LEU A 194 -29.10 2.99 -2.00
C LEU A 194 -29.22 1.51 -1.67
N LEU A 195 -28.31 0.72 -2.22
CA LEU A 195 -28.15 -0.70 -1.92
C LEU A 195 -27.03 -0.87 -0.89
N ARG A 196 -27.28 -1.58 0.21
CA ARG A 196 -26.26 -1.98 1.18
C ARG A 196 -26.24 -3.50 1.33
N PHE A 197 -25.08 -4.11 1.10
CA PHE A 197 -24.99 -5.57 1.07
C PHE A 197 -23.74 -6.14 1.74
N HIS A 198 -22.99 -5.34 2.51
CA HIS A 198 -21.82 -5.80 3.26
C HIS A 198 -22.08 -7.11 4.04
N LYS A 199 -23.18 -7.17 4.80
CA LYS A 199 -23.55 -8.32 5.66
C LYS A 199 -24.13 -9.50 4.89
N HIS A 200 -24.27 -9.40 3.58
CA HIS A 200 -24.96 -10.37 2.73
C HIS A 200 -24.07 -10.98 1.65
N LEU A 201 -22.77 -10.66 1.68
CA LEU A 201 -21.77 -11.26 0.79
C LEU A 201 -21.18 -12.50 1.45
N GLU A 202 -21.22 -13.61 0.72
CA GLU A 202 -20.51 -14.83 1.12
C GLU A 202 -19.43 -15.19 0.09
N PRO A 203 -18.19 -15.43 0.51
CA PRO A 203 -17.12 -15.85 -0.40
C PRO A 203 -17.46 -17.17 -1.07
N THR A 204 -17.17 -17.29 -2.36
CA THR A 204 -17.35 -18.55 -3.10
C THR A 204 -16.28 -19.56 -2.70
N GLU A 205 -16.62 -20.86 -2.77
CA GLU A 205 -15.64 -21.92 -2.49
C GLU A 205 -14.43 -21.87 -3.43
N GLU A 206 -14.64 -21.48 -4.69
CA GLU A 206 -13.58 -21.31 -5.68
C GLU A 206 -12.60 -20.21 -5.27
N PHE A 207 -13.11 -19.07 -4.81
CA PHE A 207 -12.28 -17.97 -4.31
C PHE A 207 -11.48 -18.39 -3.06
N ILE A 208 -12.12 -19.03 -2.09
CA ILE A 208 -11.45 -19.51 -0.87
C ILE A 208 -10.33 -20.49 -1.22
N LYS A 209 -10.58 -21.45 -2.12
CA LYS A 209 -9.57 -22.41 -2.58
C LYS A 209 -8.41 -21.72 -3.30
N ALA A 210 -8.70 -20.72 -4.14
CA ALA A 210 -7.65 -19.96 -4.82
C ALA A 210 -6.73 -19.26 -3.82
N VAL A 211 -7.31 -18.62 -2.80
CA VAL A 211 -6.56 -17.95 -1.72
C VAL A 211 -5.72 -18.95 -0.91
N ASP A 212 -6.28 -20.09 -0.52
CA ASP A 212 -5.57 -21.11 0.25
C ASP A 212 -4.38 -21.70 -0.54
N ASN A 213 -4.59 -22.00 -1.82
CA ASN A 213 -3.53 -22.46 -2.73
C ASN A 213 -2.44 -21.40 -2.92
N ALA A 214 -2.80 -20.12 -3.06
CA ALA A 214 -1.84 -19.04 -3.15
C ALA A 214 -1.02 -18.89 -1.86
N ALA A 215 -1.65 -19.08 -0.70
CA ALA A 215 -0.97 -18.95 0.59
C ALA A 215 0.13 -20.00 0.81
N ILE A 216 0.00 -21.20 0.24
CA ILE A 216 0.99 -22.30 0.34
C ILE A 216 1.91 -22.41 -0.89
N SER A 217 1.77 -21.51 -1.86
CA SER A 217 2.58 -21.47 -3.07
C SER A 217 4.06 -21.18 -2.77
N GLU A 218 4.96 -21.62 -3.65
CA GLU A 218 6.37 -21.22 -3.62
C GLU A 218 6.55 -19.71 -3.83
N ASN A 219 5.66 -19.09 -4.61
CA ASN A 219 5.64 -17.64 -4.82
C ASN A 219 4.26 -17.03 -4.55
N PRO A 220 3.87 -16.87 -3.27
CA PRO A 220 2.53 -16.40 -2.89
C PRO A 220 2.17 -15.05 -3.50
N MET A 221 3.13 -14.12 -3.58
CA MET A 221 2.87 -12.76 -4.07
C MET A 221 2.36 -12.73 -5.52
N GLU A 222 2.95 -13.53 -6.41
CA GLU A 222 2.51 -13.61 -7.81
C GLU A 222 1.16 -14.31 -7.94
N GLU A 223 0.91 -15.35 -7.14
CA GLU A 223 -0.41 -16.00 -7.12
C GLU A 223 -1.51 -15.06 -6.59
N PHE A 224 -1.22 -14.25 -5.57
CA PHE A 224 -2.17 -13.25 -5.10
C PHE A 224 -2.42 -12.11 -6.10
N LYS A 225 -1.42 -11.70 -6.88
CA LYS A 225 -1.64 -10.76 -8.01
C LYS A 225 -2.62 -11.34 -9.02
N LYS A 226 -2.45 -12.62 -9.41
CA LYS A 226 -3.39 -13.32 -10.30
C LYS A 226 -4.80 -13.37 -9.71
N ILE A 227 -4.93 -13.66 -8.41
CA ILE A 227 -6.23 -13.63 -7.74
C ILE A 227 -6.88 -12.26 -7.89
N ILE A 228 -6.13 -11.17 -7.71
CA ILE A 228 -6.67 -9.81 -7.81
C ILE A 228 -7.09 -9.49 -9.25
N GLU A 229 -6.32 -9.93 -10.25
CA GLU A 229 -6.68 -9.80 -11.66
C GLU A 229 -7.97 -10.58 -12.01
N GLU A 230 -8.16 -11.77 -11.43
CA GLU A 230 -9.29 -12.65 -11.72
C GLU A 230 -10.57 -12.30 -10.94
N TYR A 231 -10.43 -12.03 -9.64
CA TYR A 231 -11.52 -11.86 -8.67
C TYR A 231 -11.75 -10.42 -8.22
N GLY A 232 -10.83 -9.51 -8.56
CA GLY A 232 -10.88 -8.09 -8.22
C GLY A 232 -10.00 -7.71 -7.04
N GLN A 233 -9.85 -6.42 -6.81
CA GLN A 233 -9.08 -5.87 -5.69
C GLN A 233 -9.97 -5.59 -4.48
N PHE A 234 -11.15 -5.03 -4.72
CA PHE A 234 -12.10 -4.63 -3.68
C PHE A 234 -13.54 -4.83 -4.16
N ILE A 235 -14.50 -4.73 -3.25
CA ILE A 235 -15.94 -4.68 -3.55
C ILE A 235 -16.57 -3.46 -2.87
N PRO A 236 -17.27 -2.57 -3.59
CA PRO A 236 -18.08 -1.54 -2.95
C PRO A 236 -19.27 -2.21 -2.30
N THR A 237 -19.46 -1.98 -1.00
CA THR A 237 -20.55 -2.62 -0.24
C THR A 237 -21.80 -1.76 -0.10
N GLU A 238 -21.71 -0.53 -0.59
CA GLU A 238 -22.79 0.43 -0.71
C GLU A 238 -22.79 1.02 -2.13
N VAL A 239 -23.95 0.98 -2.80
CA VAL A 239 -24.09 1.42 -4.20
C VAL A 239 -25.34 2.25 -4.36
N ILE A 240 -25.20 3.46 -4.92
CA ILE A 240 -26.34 4.28 -5.32
C ILE A 240 -26.62 4.05 -6.81
N LEU A 241 -27.87 3.74 -7.11
CA LEU A 241 -28.38 3.59 -8.48
C LEU A 241 -29.31 4.75 -8.83
N GLY A 242 -29.28 5.15 -10.09
CA GLY A 242 -30.13 6.20 -10.63
C GLY A 242 -29.61 6.71 -11.95
N GLY A 243 -29.63 8.02 -12.14
CA GLY A 243 -29.01 8.67 -13.28
C GLY A 243 -28.09 9.82 -12.87
N ARG A 244 -26.99 10.02 -13.59
CA ARG A 244 -26.15 11.22 -13.50
C ARG A 244 -25.65 11.68 -14.86
N VAL A 245 -25.73 12.98 -15.13
CA VAL A 245 -25.16 13.61 -16.32
C VAL A 245 -24.08 14.58 -15.91
N TYR A 246 -22.93 14.51 -16.57
CA TYR A 246 -21.82 15.45 -16.46
C TYR A 246 -21.74 16.28 -17.73
N ILE A 247 -21.57 17.58 -17.58
CA ILE A 247 -21.38 18.55 -18.66
C ILE A 247 -20.12 19.34 -18.34
N LYS A 248 -19.12 19.29 -19.21
CA LYS A 248 -17.87 20.03 -19.00
C LYS A 248 -18.14 21.53 -19.02
N ASP A 249 -17.80 22.23 -17.95
CA ASP A 249 -17.82 23.68 -17.88
C ASP A 249 -16.48 24.18 -18.43
N ILE A 250 -16.45 24.70 -19.66
CA ILE A 250 -15.26 25.38 -20.17
C ILE A 250 -15.23 26.77 -19.52
N GLU A 251 -14.77 26.84 -18.27
CA GLU A 251 -14.33 28.13 -17.74
C GLU A 251 -13.12 28.57 -18.58
N LYS A 252 -13.25 29.71 -19.28
CA LYS A 252 -12.10 30.43 -19.84
C LYS A 252 -11.20 30.80 -18.66
N SER A 253 -10.19 29.99 -18.35
CA SER A 253 -9.13 30.43 -17.47
C SER A 253 -8.44 31.61 -18.13
N SER A 254 -8.75 32.82 -17.64
CA SER A 254 -8.05 34.04 -17.97
C SER A 254 -6.70 34.02 -17.27
N GLU A 255 -5.72 33.37 -17.89
CA GLU A 255 -4.31 33.70 -17.68
C GLU A 255 -3.74 34.18 -19.00
N SER A 256 -3.58 35.50 -19.07
CA SER A 256 -2.84 36.29 -20.06
C SER A 256 -2.28 35.57 -21.29
N SER A 257 -3.05 35.56 -22.37
CA SER A 257 -2.48 35.73 -23.71
C SER A 257 -3.32 36.75 -24.45
N THR A 258 -2.76 37.94 -24.65
CA THR A 258 -3.35 39.00 -25.46
C THR A 258 -3.50 38.52 -26.91
N SER A 259 -4.73 38.19 -27.30
CA SER A 259 -5.23 38.44 -28.65
C SER A 259 -6.76 38.49 -28.60
N LYS A 260 -7.30 39.63 -29.03
CA LYS A 260 -8.73 39.92 -29.11
C LYS A 260 -9.45 39.01 -30.11
N GLU A 261 -10.77 38.96 -29.92
CA GLU A 261 -11.84 38.58 -30.86
C GLU A 261 -12.03 37.09 -31.20
N ALA A 262 -13.15 36.53 -30.71
CA ALA A 262 -14.32 36.29 -31.56
C ALA A 262 -15.37 35.49 -30.77
N SER A 263 -16.49 36.14 -30.45
CA SER A 263 -17.77 35.48 -30.25
C SER A 263 -18.33 35.11 -31.64
N ALA A 264 -18.09 33.89 -32.13
CA ALA A 264 -18.79 33.37 -33.31
C ALA A 264 -18.68 31.84 -33.43
N ASN A 265 -19.85 31.20 -33.49
CA ASN A 265 -20.17 29.93 -34.15
C ASN A 265 -19.58 28.60 -33.61
N ILE A 266 -20.46 27.87 -32.92
CA ILE A 266 -20.33 26.45 -32.51
C ILE A 266 -20.52 25.47 -33.71
N THR A 267 -20.81 25.95 -34.92
CA THR A 267 -21.22 25.11 -36.07
C THR A 267 -20.10 24.65 -37.01
N LYS A 268 -18.82 24.71 -36.62
CA LYS A 268 -17.71 24.34 -37.54
C LYS A 268 -16.67 23.37 -36.96
N ILE A 269 -17.08 22.45 -36.09
CA ILE A 269 -16.25 21.31 -35.65
C ILE A 269 -17.00 20.00 -35.94
N LEU A 270 -17.42 19.79 -37.19
CA LEU A 270 -17.99 18.51 -37.64
C LEU A 270 -17.17 17.84 -38.76
N GLU A 271 -16.06 18.44 -39.19
CA GLU A 271 -15.23 17.89 -40.26
C GLU A 271 -13.75 18.10 -39.92
N GLY A 272 -13.17 17.14 -39.21
CA GLY A 272 -11.75 17.17 -38.86
C GLY A 272 -11.30 15.84 -38.28
N ASN A 273 -10.92 14.91 -39.17
CA ASN A 273 -10.26 13.66 -38.79
C ASN A 273 -8.93 13.96 -38.10
N TYR A 274 -8.93 14.00 -36.76
CA TYR A 274 -7.71 13.87 -35.98
C TYR A 274 -7.43 12.39 -35.75
N SER A 275 -6.65 11.79 -36.67
CA SER A 275 -5.96 10.53 -36.37
C SER A 275 -4.88 10.81 -35.32
N SER A 276 -5.23 10.69 -34.05
CA SER A 276 -4.23 10.53 -33.00
C SER A 276 -4.49 9.20 -32.32
N THR A 277 -3.50 8.31 -32.38
CA THR A 277 -3.41 7.03 -31.67
C THR A 277 -3.25 7.22 -30.15
N LYS A 278 -3.82 8.29 -29.58
CA LYS A 278 -3.76 8.65 -28.17
C LYS A 278 -4.89 7.95 -27.42
N LYS A 279 -4.56 7.26 -26.32
CA LYS A 279 -5.52 6.52 -25.49
C LYS A 279 -6.32 7.50 -24.63
N ILE A 280 -7.39 8.01 -25.19
CA ILE A 280 -8.33 8.94 -24.54
C ILE A 280 -9.14 8.17 -23.48
N SER A 281 -9.30 8.72 -22.27
CA SER A 281 -10.05 8.09 -21.17
C SER A 281 -11.52 7.88 -21.57
N LYS A 282 -12.20 6.83 -21.10
CA LYS A 282 -13.66 6.69 -21.32
C LYS A 282 -14.49 7.78 -20.62
N PHE A 283 -13.91 8.45 -19.62
CA PHE A 283 -14.52 9.65 -19.03
C PHE A 283 -14.57 10.81 -20.06
N TYR A 284 -13.63 10.80 -21.01
CA TYR A 284 -13.51 11.73 -22.12
C TYR A 284 -14.22 11.16 -23.35
N ASN A 285 -15.55 11.33 -23.42
CA ASN A 285 -16.26 11.10 -24.67
C ASN A 285 -16.26 12.39 -25.52
N PHE A 286 -16.17 12.24 -26.85
CA PHE A 286 -15.85 13.29 -27.83
C PHE A 286 -16.81 14.52 -27.89
N ASN A 287 -17.82 14.61 -27.02
CA ASN A 287 -18.88 15.64 -27.04
C ASN A 287 -19.08 16.41 -25.72
N PHE A 288 -18.10 16.44 -24.79
CA PHE A 288 -18.17 17.21 -23.53
C PHE A 288 -19.28 16.80 -22.52
N ILE A 289 -20.04 15.74 -22.80
CA ILE A 289 -21.12 15.21 -21.98
C ILE A 289 -20.89 13.73 -21.67
N LYS A 290 -21.01 13.35 -20.39
CA LYS A 290 -21.01 11.95 -19.94
C LYS A 290 -22.32 11.65 -19.22
N LEU A 291 -23.04 10.63 -19.67
CA LEU A 291 -24.35 10.24 -19.15
C LEU A 291 -24.23 8.83 -18.53
N LEU A 292 -24.70 8.69 -17.29
CA LEU A 292 -24.83 7.43 -16.55
C LEU A 292 -26.32 7.23 -16.27
N GLY A 293 -26.91 6.16 -16.81
CA GLY A 293 -28.33 5.89 -16.67
C GLY A 293 -29.24 6.93 -17.32
N GLY A 294 -30.53 6.58 -17.41
CA GLY A 294 -31.54 7.27 -18.19
C GLY A 294 -31.42 6.96 -19.68
N LYS A 295 -32.45 7.32 -20.45
CA LYS A 295 -32.39 7.24 -21.91
C LYS A 295 -31.53 8.38 -22.45
N HIS A 296 -30.62 8.04 -23.36
CA HIS A 296 -29.79 9.04 -24.02
C HIS A 296 -30.66 9.90 -24.96
N PRO A 297 -30.56 11.23 -24.92
CA PRO A 297 -31.27 12.06 -25.89
C PRO A 297 -30.70 11.80 -27.29
N ASP A 298 -31.58 11.57 -28.26
CA ASP A 298 -31.24 11.23 -29.66
C ASP A 298 -30.53 12.39 -30.36
N GLY A 299 -29.19 12.45 -30.28
CA GLY A 299 -28.37 13.40 -31.03
C GLY A 299 -28.59 14.90 -30.72
N LYS A 300 -29.36 15.22 -29.68
CA LYS A 300 -29.64 16.59 -29.23
C LYS A 300 -28.69 17.01 -28.10
N ASN A 301 -28.39 18.31 -28.02
CA ASN A 301 -27.75 18.89 -26.84
C ASN A 301 -28.61 18.63 -25.60
N PHE A 302 -27.97 18.48 -24.42
CA PHE A 302 -28.68 18.30 -23.15
C PHE A 302 -29.29 19.64 -22.70
N ASP A 303 -30.43 20.00 -23.29
CA ASP A 303 -31.23 21.18 -22.97
C ASP A 303 -32.30 20.88 -21.91
N ASP A 304 -33.09 21.89 -21.51
CA ASP A 304 -34.12 21.74 -20.47
C ASP A 304 -35.21 20.71 -20.83
N ALA A 305 -35.46 20.46 -22.12
CA ALA A 305 -36.41 19.45 -22.57
C ALA A 305 -35.79 18.04 -22.44
N ALA A 306 -34.54 17.89 -22.89
CA ALA A 306 -33.78 16.66 -22.73
C ALA A 306 -33.57 16.30 -21.25
N GLU A 307 -33.37 17.29 -20.37
CA GLU A 307 -33.29 17.08 -18.92
C GLU A 307 -34.58 16.45 -18.38
N LYS A 308 -35.75 16.97 -18.75
CA LYS A 308 -37.06 16.45 -18.31
C LYS A 308 -37.31 15.04 -18.85
N ASP A 309 -37.05 14.80 -20.12
CA ASP A 309 -37.22 13.48 -20.75
C ASP A 309 -36.27 12.45 -20.10
N TRP A 310 -35.05 12.86 -19.79
CA TRP A 310 -34.08 12.03 -19.09
C TRP A 310 -34.54 11.70 -17.66
N ILE A 311 -35.00 12.67 -16.87
CA ILE A 311 -35.54 12.45 -15.52
C ILE A 311 -36.76 11.50 -15.57
N GLU A 312 -37.65 11.68 -16.53
CA GLU A 312 -38.84 10.84 -16.72
C GLU A 312 -38.45 9.40 -17.03
N SER A 313 -37.41 9.19 -17.85
CA SER A 313 -36.90 7.86 -18.18
C SER A 313 -36.40 7.09 -16.95
N LEU A 314 -35.96 7.80 -15.90
CA LEU A 314 -35.50 7.20 -14.64
C LEU A 314 -36.65 6.73 -13.74
N LYS A 315 -37.92 6.87 -14.13
CA LYS A 315 -39.03 6.17 -13.45
C LYS A 315 -38.95 4.65 -13.65
N ASP A 316 -38.35 4.21 -14.74
CA ASP A 316 -38.11 2.81 -15.03
C ASP A 316 -36.72 2.38 -14.53
N TYR A 317 -36.68 1.38 -13.64
CA TYR A 317 -35.44 0.86 -13.06
C TYR A 317 -34.52 0.22 -14.11
N GLN A 318 -35.05 -0.18 -15.27
CA GLN A 318 -34.24 -0.69 -16.37
C GLN A 318 -33.31 0.38 -16.94
N ASN A 319 -33.61 1.67 -16.75
CA ASN A 319 -32.77 2.76 -17.19
C ASN A 319 -31.78 3.23 -16.11
N TRP A 320 -31.78 2.65 -14.90
CA TRP A 320 -30.82 3.09 -13.88
C TRP A 320 -29.40 2.66 -14.23
N GLU A 321 -28.40 3.26 -13.62
CA GLU A 321 -27.01 2.79 -13.59
C GLU A 321 -26.39 3.05 -12.22
N CYS A 322 -25.23 2.44 -11.96
CA CYS A 322 -24.43 2.76 -10.77
C CYS A 322 -23.89 4.18 -10.93
N ILE A 323 -24.29 5.08 -10.04
CA ILE A 323 -23.86 6.49 -10.06
C ILE A 323 -22.90 6.81 -8.92
N GLU A 324 -22.93 6.06 -7.81
CA GLU A 324 -21.99 6.27 -6.71
C GLU A 324 -21.65 4.95 -6.03
N TYR A 325 -20.36 4.77 -5.71
CA TYR A 325 -19.85 3.69 -4.89
C TYR A 325 -19.41 4.24 -3.54
N ARG A 326 -19.65 3.47 -2.49
CA ARG A 326 -19.26 3.78 -1.11
C ARG A 326 -18.75 2.53 -0.41
N ASN A 327 -17.99 2.75 0.65
CA ASN A 327 -17.43 1.71 1.51
C ASN A 327 -16.78 0.55 0.72
N PRO A 328 -15.73 0.82 -0.07
CA PRO A 328 -15.00 -0.22 -0.78
C PRO A 328 -14.14 -1.01 0.21
N ILE A 329 -14.30 -2.34 0.18
CA ILE A 329 -13.61 -3.24 1.09
C ILE A 329 -12.78 -4.22 0.27
N SER A 330 -11.52 -4.44 0.67
CA SER A 330 -10.65 -5.45 0.05
C SER A 330 -11.33 -6.82 0.05
N ILE A 331 -11.25 -7.55 -1.07
CA ILE A 331 -11.92 -8.86 -1.18
C ILE A 331 -11.39 -9.88 -0.16
N PHE A 332 -10.17 -9.70 0.33
CA PHE A 332 -9.54 -10.54 1.35
C PHE A 332 -10.05 -10.26 2.78
N GLN A 333 -10.92 -9.27 2.98
CA GLN A 333 -11.54 -9.03 4.30
C GLN A 333 -12.74 -9.94 4.57
N PHE A 334 -13.23 -10.67 3.56
CA PHE A 334 -14.40 -11.53 3.65
C PHE A 334 -14.06 -13.02 3.89
N ILE A 335 -12.77 -13.39 3.88
CA ILE A 335 -12.30 -14.73 4.23
C ILE A 335 -12.10 -14.85 5.75
N SER A 336 -12.02 -16.08 6.27
CA SER A 336 -11.77 -16.33 7.70
C SER A 336 -10.46 -15.70 8.17
N ASP A 337 -10.41 -15.22 9.41
CA ASP A 337 -9.23 -14.59 10.01
C ASP A 337 -7.97 -15.47 9.92
N ASP A 338 -8.10 -16.79 10.11
CA ASP A 338 -6.98 -17.73 10.00
C ASP A 338 -6.40 -17.78 8.58
N LEU A 339 -7.25 -17.88 7.57
CA LEU A 339 -6.82 -17.86 6.17
C LEU A 339 -6.23 -16.50 5.81
N ARG A 340 -6.85 -15.40 6.25
CA ARG A 340 -6.33 -14.03 6.04
C ARG A 340 -4.92 -13.89 6.62
N LYS A 341 -4.71 -14.40 7.84
CA LYS A 341 -3.41 -14.41 8.51
C LYS A 341 -2.37 -15.23 7.76
N LYS A 342 -2.73 -16.45 7.35
CA LYS A 342 -1.85 -17.28 6.51
C LYS A 342 -1.44 -16.55 5.21
N SER A 343 -2.39 -15.88 4.57
CA SER A 343 -2.17 -15.16 3.31
C SER A 343 -1.17 -14.02 3.42
N PHE A 344 -1.35 -13.08 4.37
CA PHE A 344 -0.37 -11.99 4.49
C PHE A 344 0.99 -12.48 5.06
N MET A 345 0.99 -13.53 5.89
CA MET A 345 2.24 -14.10 6.41
C MET A 345 3.07 -14.78 5.32
N SER A 346 2.42 -15.44 4.35
CA SER A 346 3.12 -16.11 3.25
C SER A 346 3.73 -15.13 2.24
N ILE A 347 3.14 -13.94 2.08
CA ILE A 347 3.72 -12.84 1.30
C ILE A 347 4.99 -12.27 1.98
N GLY A 348 5.00 -12.24 3.32
CA GLY A 348 6.09 -11.71 4.13
C GLY A 348 5.92 -10.23 4.50
N LYS A 349 6.82 -9.70 5.35
CA LYS A 349 6.77 -8.30 5.77
C LYS A 349 7.12 -7.37 4.60
N LYS A 350 6.51 -6.18 4.62
CA LYS A 350 6.70 -5.11 3.65
C LYS A 350 6.95 -3.79 4.35
N ILE A 351 7.42 -2.82 3.57
CA ILE A 351 7.48 -1.43 3.99
C ILE A 351 6.04 -0.89 3.94
N LEU A 352 5.42 -0.69 5.10
CA LEU A 352 4.05 -0.18 5.22
C LEU A 352 4.01 1.35 5.16
N TYR A 353 5.08 2.00 5.60
CA TYR A 353 5.20 3.45 5.60
C TYR A 353 6.65 3.88 5.55
N THR A 354 6.89 4.98 4.83
CA THR A 354 8.14 5.73 4.81
C THR A 354 7.80 7.20 4.87
N GLY A 355 8.50 7.92 5.73
CA GLY A 355 8.30 9.35 5.89
C GLY A 355 9.48 10.02 6.55
N THR A 356 9.42 11.34 6.56
CA THR A 356 10.48 12.17 7.13
C THR A 356 9.89 13.29 7.96
N GLU A 357 10.52 13.60 9.07
CA GLU A 357 10.08 14.66 9.98
C GLU A 357 11.26 15.55 10.38
N ASP A 358 10.99 16.84 10.46
CA ASP A 358 11.97 17.81 10.94
C ASP A 358 12.04 17.76 12.47
N CYS A 359 13.24 17.89 13.02
CA CYS A 359 13.49 17.77 14.44
C CYS A 359 14.53 18.79 14.92
N ASP A 360 14.10 19.71 15.77
CA ASP A 360 14.99 20.56 16.56
C ASP A 360 15.60 19.76 17.71
N TYR A 361 16.93 19.70 17.76
CA TYR A 361 17.67 19.04 18.83
C TYR A 361 18.53 20.03 19.61
N ASP A 362 18.10 20.31 20.85
CA ASP A 362 18.84 21.17 21.78
C ASP A 362 19.78 20.34 22.66
N LEU A 363 21.08 20.43 22.41
CA LEU A 363 22.12 19.73 23.14
C LEU A 363 22.76 20.67 24.19
N CYS A 364 22.06 20.93 25.30
CA CYS A 364 22.55 21.87 26.32
C CYS A 364 23.59 21.28 27.29
N MET A 365 23.63 19.95 27.45
CA MET A 365 24.54 19.26 28.37
C MET A 365 25.13 17.98 27.77
N PRO A 366 26.35 17.58 28.17
CA PRO A 366 26.96 16.35 27.69
C PRO A 366 26.08 15.14 27.94
N GLY A 367 25.85 14.36 26.89
CA GLY A 367 25.08 13.12 26.99
C GLY A 367 23.56 13.28 27.02
N MET A 368 23.02 14.48 26.82
CA MET A 368 21.61 14.60 26.49
C MET A 368 21.30 13.86 25.18
N TYR A 369 20.03 13.49 25.03
CA TYR A 369 19.50 12.87 23.84
C TYR A 369 18.14 13.47 23.53
N ARG A 370 17.76 13.43 22.25
CA ARG A 370 16.39 13.73 21.82
C ARG A 370 15.58 12.45 21.85
N ASN A 371 14.36 12.52 22.38
CA ASN A 371 13.38 11.44 22.28
C ASN A 371 12.19 11.93 21.46
N ILE A 372 11.80 11.18 20.44
CA ILE A 372 10.68 11.53 19.55
C ILE A 372 9.67 10.39 19.61
N GLY A 373 8.46 10.64 20.11
CA GLY A 373 7.37 9.67 20.09
C GLY A 373 6.85 9.48 18.66
N LEU A 374 6.74 8.25 18.19
CA LEU A 374 6.22 7.99 16.83
C LEU A 374 4.74 8.35 16.67
N ASN A 375 4.00 8.33 17.78
CA ASN A 375 2.62 8.83 17.85
C ASN A 375 2.52 10.35 17.63
N GLU A 376 3.59 11.09 17.89
CA GLU A 376 3.66 12.55 17.74
C GLU A 376 4.11 12.96 16.33
N MET A 377 4.73 12.04 15.57
CA MET A 377 5.27 12.30 14.23
C MET A 377 4.17 12.38 13.16
N SER A 378 3.31 11.36 13.06
CA SER A 378 2.28 11.34 12.01
C SER A 378 1.04 10.56 12.43
N SER A 379 -0.13 11.10 12.06
CA SER A 379 -1.41 10.41 12.24
C SER A 379 -1.48 9.11 11.42
N CYS A 380 -0.76 9.02 10.29
CA CYS A 380 -0.65 7.80 9.48
C CYS A 380 0.13 6.70 10.21
N ILE A 381 1.31 7.02 10.76
CA ILE A 381 2.12 6.08 11.56
C ILE A 381 1.30 5.57 12.74
N THR A 382 0.63 6.48 13.44
CA THR A 382 -0.22 6.16 14.59
C THR A 382 -1.32 5.18 14.21
N ARG A 383 -2.01 5.41 13.09
CA ARG A 383 -3.04 4.49 12.57
C ARG A 383 -2.45 3.12 12.26
N ILE A 384 -1.30 3.03 11.58
CA ILE A 384 -0.66 1.76 11.24
C ILE A 384 -0.26 0.98 12.50
N ILE A 385 0.35 1.66 13.49
CA ILE A 385 0.80 1.01 14.73
C ILE A 385 -0.37 0.63 15.65
N GLN A 386 -1.41 1.47 15.75
CA GLN A 386 -2.53 1.25 16.68
C GLN A 386 -3.64 0.34 16.13
N LYS A 387 -3.97 0.44 14.84
CA LYS A 387 -5.06 -0.33 14.21
C LYS A 387 -4.69 -1.81 14.08
N ASN A 388 -3.40 -2.14 13.98
CA ASN A 388 -2.95 -3.40 13.40
C ASN A 388 -2.03 -4.20 14.34
N LYS A 389 -2.56 -4.68 15.48
CA LYS A 389 -1.79 -5.63 16.32
C LYS A 389 -1.29 -6.85 15.53
N ASP A 390 -2.06 -7.29 14.54
CA ASP A 390 -1.71 -8.42 13.66
C ASP A 390 -0.67 -8.08 12.59
N ALA A 391 -0.40 -6.79 12.32
CA ALA A 391 0.62 -6.41 11.35
C ALA A 391 2.05 -6.64 11.86
N ASP A 392 2.25 -6.89 13.17
CA ASP A 392 3.55 -7.14 13.79
C ASP A 392 4.62 -6.14 13.29
N CYS A 393 4.35 -4.86 13.54
CA CYS A 393 5.16 -3.76 13.00
C CYS A 393 6.49 -3.61 13.75
N ASP A 394 7.56 -3.40 12.98
CA ASP A 394 8.90 -3.05 13.42
C ASP A 394 9.34 -1.74 12.76
N ILE A 395 10.27 -1.03 13.38
CA ILE A 395 10.66 0.32 12.96
C ILE A 395 12.14 0.38 12.69
N PHE A 396 12.49 1.07 11.60
CA PHE A 396 13.82 1.53 11.31
C PHE A 396 13.82 3.07 11.26
N ALA A 397 14.91 3.68 11.73
CA ALA A 397 15.09 5.12 11.71
C ALA A 397 16.49 5.50 11.25
N THR A 398 16.62 6.69 10.68
CA THR A 398 17.88 7.32 10.30
C THR A 398 17.78 8.81 10.54
N VAL A 399 18.91 9.48 10.76
CA VAL A 399 18.95 10.92 11.07
C VAL A 399 20.00 11.59 10.21
N ILE A 400 19.68 12.81 9.75
CA ILE A 400 20.66 13.68 9.08
C ILE A 400 20.71 15.04 9.74
N ASP A 401 21.87 15.65 9.65
CA ASP A 401 22.04 17.08 9.90
C ASP A 401 21.72 17.88 8.64
N THR A 402 20.81 18.84 8.76
CA THR A 402 20.39 19.72 7.66
C THR A 402 21.29 20.94 7.49
N GLU A 403 22.13 21.25 8.50
CA GLU A 403 23.02 22.40 8.50
C GLU A 403 24.50 22.03 8.25
N ASP A 404 24.80 20.74 8.03
CA ASP A 404 26.17 20.25 7.77
C ASP A 404 27.17 20.67 8.88
N SER A 405 26.75 20.56 10.14
CA SER A 405 27.51 21.00 11.31
C SER A 405 28.87 20.30 11.42
N LYS A 406 29.87 21.06 11.84
CA LYS A 406 31.23 20.53 12.05
C LYS A 406 31.36 19.94 13.46
N ASP A 407 32.29 19.00 13.59
CA ASP A 407 32.74 18.42 14.87
C ASP A 407 31.66 17.69 15.68
N VAL A 408 30.53 17.35 15.04
CA VAL A 408 29.44 16.55 15.60
C VAL A 408 28.96 15.54 14.57
N PHE A 409 28.48 14.40 15.05
CA PHE A 409 27.68 13.48 14.27
C PHE A 409 26.52 12.93 15.09
N PHE A 410 25.51 12.43 14.39
CA PHE A 410 24.28 11.95 15.01
C PHE A 410 24.10 10.46 14.79
N ASN A 411 23.68 9.75 15.84
CA ASN A 411 23.28 8.36 15.74
C ASN A 411 21.91 8.18 16.39
N CYS A 412 21.10 7.27 15.86
CA CYS A 412 19.76 7.02 16.37
C CYS A 412 19.51 5.53 16.67
N GLN A 413 18.57 5.30 17.59
CA GLN A 413 18.19 3.98 18.10
C GLN A 413 16.68 3.97 18.34
N ILE A 414 16.08 2.78 18.34
CA ILE A 414 14.66 2.62 18.68
C ILE A 414 14.53 2.28 20.16
N TYR A 415 13.55 2.86 20.82
CA TYR A 415 13.18 2.54 22.20
C TYR A 415 11.71 2.19 22.29
N TYR A 416 11.39 1.06 22.92
CA TYR A 416 10.03 0.72 23.32
C TYR A 416 9.87 0.98 24.81
N ASN A 417 8.89 1.80 25.17
CA ASN A 417 8.57 1.99 26.58
C ASN A 417 7.84 0.76 27.16
N ALA A 418 7.63 0.74 28.47
CA ALA A 418 6.93 -0.35 29.16
C ALA A 418 5.49 -0.62 28.66
N LYS A 419 4.88 0.34 27.94
CA LYS A 419 3.56 0.17 27.31
C LYS A 419 3.64 -0.38 25.88
N GLY A 420 4.84 -0.67 25.37
CA GLY A 420 5.07 -1.12 24.00
C GLY A 420 4.95 -0.01 22.95
N VAL A 421 4.97 1.27 23.36
CA VAL A 421 4.93 2.39 22.41
C VAL A 421 6.37 2.72 21.98
N PRO A 422 6.66 2.73 20.68
CA PRO A 422 7.99 3.01 20.18
C PRO A 422 8.29 4.50 20.09
N SER A 423 9.56 4.85 20.28
CA SER A 423 10.10 6.18 20.10
C SER A 423 11.51 6.10 19.52
N ILE A 424 11.97 7.20 18.94
CA ILE A 424 13.31 7.32 18.35
C ILE A 424 14.18 8.13 19.31
N ILE A 425 15.31 7.56 19.70
CA ILE A 425 16.33 8.22 20.52
C ILE A 425 17.46 8.67 19.61
N ILE A 426 17.83 9.95 19.67
CA ILE A 426 18.92 10.54 18.89
C ILE A 426 19.98 11.09 19.83
N HIS A 427 21.23 10.68 19.61
CA HIS A 427 22.40 11.20 20.31
C HIS A 427 23.26 12.03 19.37
N GLY A 428 23.63 13.24 19.80
CA GLY A 428 24.72 14.01 19.22
C GLY A 428 26.03 13.64 19.90
N ILE A 429 27.05 13.33 19.10
CA ILE A 429 28.37 12.91 19.58
C ILE A 429 29.39 13.93 19.11
N GLN A 430 30.01 14.60 20.08
CA GLN A 430 31.01 15.64 19.86
C GLN A 430 32.34 15.22 20.46
N LYS A 431 33.47 15.58 19.82
CA LYS A 431 34.82 15.35 20.40
C LYS A 431 35.04 16.19 21.65
N GLU A 432 34.70 17.48 21.51
CA GLU A 432 34.66 18.46 22.58
C GLU A 432 33.23 18.96 22.71
N PHE A 433 32.71 18.97 23.94
CA PHE A 433 31.32 19.34 24.16
C PHE A 433 31.12 20.84 23.90
N GLN A 434 30.12 21.15 23.08
CA GLN A 434 29.64 22.50 22.85
C GLN A 434 28.12 22.51 22.86
N SER A 435 27.54 23.39 23.67
CA SER A 435 26.09 23.58 23.69
C SER A 435 25.63 24.18 22.38
N TYR A 436 24.70 23.52 21.69
CA TYR A 436 24.18 23.99 20.41
C TYR A 436 22.80 23.41 20.11
N LYS A 437 22.02 24.14 19.30
CA LYS A 437 20.71 23.70 18.80
C LYS A 437 20.84 23.28 17.33
N TYR A 438 20.69 21.99 17.07
CA TYR A 438 20.81 21.40 15.74
C TYR A 438 19.46 21.27 15.05
N LYS A 439 19.43 21.50 13.74
CA LYS A 439 18.27 21.19 12.90
C LYS A 439 18.49 19.86 12.20
N LEU A 440 17.79 18.84 12.68
CA LEU A 440 17.88 17.49 12.16
C LEU A 440 16.66 17.17 11.31
N LYS A 441 16.82 16.21 10.41
CA LYS A 441 15.70 15.55 9.73
C LYS A 441 15.78 14.05 9.96
N VAL A 442 14.67 13.46 10.40
CA VAL A 442 14.59 12.06 10.81
C VAL A 442 13.79 11.30 9.76
N GLY A 443 14.39 10.26 9.19
CA GLY A 443 13.71 9.35 8.29
C GLY A 443 13.21 8.14 9.04
N VAL A 444 11.95 7.76 8.83
CA VAL A 444 11.30 6.64 9.50
C VAL A 444 10.79 5.66 8.44
N MET A 445 10.99 4.37 8.72
CA MET A 445 10.41 3.28 7.96
C MET A 445 9.67 2.36 8.93
N VAL A 446 8.38 2.10 8.64
CA VAL A 446 7.57 1.11 9.36
C VAL A 446 7.47 -0.14 8.50
N ILE A 447 7.91 -1.26 9.03
CA ILE A 447 7.93 -2.56 8.38
C ILE A 447 6.94 -3.48 9.09
N GLY A 448 6.07 -4.17 8.36
CA GLY A 448 5.09 -5.08 8.94
C GLY A 448 4.38 -5.91 7.89
N TYR A 449 3.47 -6.78 8.31
CA TYR A 449 2.57 -7.48 7.41
C TYR A 449 1.52 -6.52 6.86
N ASP A 450 1.32 -6.56 5.54
CA ASP A 450 0.28 -5.78 4.88
C ASP A 450 -1.07 -6.49 5.01
N ILE A 451 -1.77 -6.19 6.11
CA ILE A 451 -3.07 -6.78 6.40
C ILE A 451 -4.21 -6.24 5.52
N ASP A 452 -3.97 -5.11 4.83
CA ASP A 452 -4.94 -4.48 3.93
C ASP A 452 -4.79 -5.02 2.49
N PHE A 453 -3.80 -5.89 2.26
CA PHE A 453 -3.49 -6.49 0.96
C PHE A 453 -3.19 -5.43 -0.12
N SER A 454 -2.56 -4.32 0.28
CA SER A 454 -2.10 -3.25 -0.62
C SER A 454 -0.77 -3.58 -1.33
N PHE A 455 -0.32 -4.83 -1.19
CA PHE A 455 1.01 -5.30 -1.50
C PHE A 455 1.32 -5.28 -3.01
N ILE A 456 0.30 -5.14 -3.87
CA ILE A 456 0.43 -5.00 -5.33
C ILE A 456 1.30 -3.79 -5.69
N LEU A 457 1.31 -2.77 -4.84
CA LEU A 457 2.04 -1.52 -5.06
C LEU A 457 3.56 -1.68 -5.08
N SER A 458 4.07 -2.77 -4.51
CA SER A 458 5.50 -2.97 -4.36
C SER A 458 5.86 -4.45 -4.29
N ASP A 459 6.79 -4.86 -5.16
CA ASP A 459 7.41 -6.19 -5.10
C ASP A 459 8.48 -6.30 -4.02
N THR A 460 8.72 -5.22 -3.27
CA THR A 460 9.67 -5.19 -2.18
C THR A 460 9.22 -6.13 -1.07
N ARG A 461 10.14 -7.02 -0.68
CA ARG A 461 10.00 -7.87 0.49
C ARG A 461 11.04 -7.48 1.52
N VAL A 462 10.64 -7.44 2.79
CA VAL A 462 11.54 -7.18 3.89
C VAL A 462 11.61 -8.40 4.77
N GLU A 463 12.80 -8.95 4.90
CA GLU A 463 13.12 -9.92 5.93
C GLU A 463 13.70 -9.20 7.14
N LEU A 464 13.33 -9.67 8.33
CA LEU A 464 13.78 -9.11 9.58
C LEU A 464 14.38 -10.20 10.46
N ILE A 465 15.63 -9.98 10.87
CA ILE A 465 16.35 -10.83 11.81
C ILE A 465 16.47 -10.06 13.13
N LYS A 466 15.98 -10.65 14.22
CA LYS A 466 16.05 -10.09 15.57
C LYS A 466 17.03 -10.91 16.40
N GLU A 467 18.10 -10.29 16.87
CA GLU A 467 19.14 -10.95 17.66
C GLU A 467 19.24 -10.32 19.06
N GLU A 468 18.93 -11.10 20.09
CA GLU A 468 19.06 -10.63 21.47
C GLU A 468 20.54 -10.48 21.87
N CYS A 469 20.87 -9.28 22.35
CA CYS A 469 22.19 -8.93 22.80
C CYS A 469 22.19 -8.73 24.31
N ASP A 470 22.38 -9.83 25.03
CA ASP A 470 22.79 -9.80 26.44
C ASP A 470 24.28 -10.12 26.51
N SER A 471 25.10 -9.09 26.69
CA SER A 471 26.56 -9.22 26.74
C SER A 471 27.12 -8.46 27.93
N GLN A 472 26.56 -8.76 29.10
CA GLN A 472 27.05 -8.24 30.37
C GLN A 472 28.57 -8.40 30.43
N ASN A 473 29.25 -7.27 30.60
CA ASN A 473 30.71 -7.15 30.72
C ASN A 473 31.56 -7.16 29.44
N GLN A 474 30.98 -7.16 28.24
CA GLN A 474 31.73 -6.98 26.99
C GLN A 474 31.59 -5.56 26.43
N TYR A 475 32.66 -4.99 25.86
CA TYR A 475 32.62 -3.66 25.20
C TYR A 475 32.16 -3.75 23.74
N SER A 476 32.28 -4.92 23.12
CA SER A 476 31.86 -5.18 21.75
C SER A 476 31.44 -6.65 21.58
N LYS A 477 30.52 -6.92 20.67
CA LYS A 477 30.00 -8.27 20.35
C LYS A 477 30.02 -8.47 18.83
N LYS A 478 30.36 -9.69 18.39
CA LYS A 478 30.17 -10.12 17.00
C LYS A 478 28.89 -10.94 16.91
N LEU A 479 28.00 -10.59 15.99
CA LEU A 479 26.85 -11.42 15.62
C LEU A 479 27.17 -12.11 14.30
N TYR A 480 26.81 -13.38 14.16
CA TYR A 480 27.00 -14.15 12.94
C TYR A 480 25.71 -14.14 12.14
N LEU A 481 25.80 -13.75 10.88
CA LEU A 481 24.69 -13.78 9.94
C LEU A 481 24.71 -15.11 9.18
N LYS A 482 23.51 -15.65 8.94
CA LYS A 482 23.33 -16.81 8.04
C LYS A 482 23.53 -16.46 6.57
N TYR A 483 23.52 -15.18 6.24
CA TYR A 483 23.65 -14.67 4.88
C TYR A 483 25.11 -14.37 4.53
N ASP A 484 25.50 -14.66 3.29
CA ASP A 484 26.67 -14.03 2.69
C ASP A 484 26.29 -12.61 2.24
N LEU A 485 26.89 -11.60 2.88
CA LEU A 485 26.62 -10.19 2.56
C LEU A 485 27.05 -9.86 1.13
N TYR A 486 28.09 -10.53 0.61
CA TYR A 486 28.54 -10.34 -0.76
C TYR A 486 27.45 -10.78 -1.74
N ASP A 487 26.80 -11.91 -1.48
CA ASP A 487 25.68 -12.40 -2.30
C ASP A 487 24.47 -11.46 -2.24
N LEU A 488 24.18 -10.87 -1.07
CA LEU A 488 23.13 -9.85 -0.95
C LEU A 488 23.45 -8.62 -1.80
N ILE A 489 24.68 -8.11 -1.76
CA ILE A 489 25.12 -6.99 -2.59
C ILE A 489 25.05 -7.34 -4.07
N ALA A 490 25.50 -8.53 -4.47
CA ALA A 490 25.46 -9.01 -5.85
C ALA A 490 24.03 -9.11 -6.39
N LYS A 491 23.08 -9.53 -5.54
CA LYS A 491 21.64 -9.54 -5.81
C LYS A 491 20.97 -8.16 -5.72
N LYS A 492 21.73 -7.11 -5.38
CA LYS A 492 21.25 -5.73 -5.16
C LYS A 492 20.21 -5.62 -4.04
N ASN A 493 20.32 -6.49 -3.04
CA ASN A 493 19.52 -6.40 -1.83
C ASN A 493 20.13 -5.36 -0.89
N SER A 494 19.27 -4.57 -0.26
CA SER A 494 19.72 -3.61 0.77
C SER A 494 19.70 -4.27 2.14
N PHE A 495 20.65 -3.96 3.01
CA PHE A 495 20.59 -4.43 4.40
C PHE A 495 21.00 -3.33 5.36
N PHE A 496 20.27 -3.21 6.47
CA PHE A 496 20.45 -2.17 7.47
C PHE A 496 20.27 -2.72 8.87
N GLY A 497 20.96 -2.13 9.84
CA GLY A 497 20.89 -2.51 11.24
C GLY A 497 20.38 -1.38 12.11
N ILE A 498 19.60 -1.69 13.13
CA ILE A 498 19.27 -0.72 14.18
C ILE A 498 19.16 -1.42 15.54
N PRO A 499 19.75 -0.84 16.60
CA PRO A 499 19.55 -1.31 17.96
C PRO A 499 18.16 -0.92 18.48
N VAL A 500 17.51 -1.85 19.18
CA VAL A 500 16.20 -1.69 19.80
C VAL A 500 16.30 -1.91 21.30
N LEU A 501 15.95 -0.88 22.06
CA LEU A 501 16.03 -0.84 23.52
C LEU A 501 14.64 -1.07 24.13
N SER A 502 14.57 -1.88 25.19
CA SER A 502 13.37 -2.11 26.00
C SER A 502 13.47 -1.55 27.42
N ASP A 503 14.68 -1.18 27.84
CA ASP A 503 14.95 -0.58 29.14
C ASP A 503 16.05 0.49 29.00
N LEU A 504 15.80 1.67 29.56
CA LEU A 504 16.78 2.76 29.66
C LEU A 504 17.51 2.76 31.01
N ASN A 505 17.15 1.87 31.95
CA ASN A 505 17.64 1.87 33.33
C ASN A 505 19.07 1.36 33.54
N PHE A 506 19.93 1.36 32.51
CA PHE A 506 21.36 1.15 32.71
C PHE A 506 22.02 2.40 33.34
N SER A 507 21.86 2.51 34.67
CA SER A 507 22.66 3.25 35.66
C SER A 507 23.15 4.66 35.28
N LYS A 508 22.54 5.73 35.83
CA LYS A 508 23.09 7.10 35.97
C LYS A 508 23.70 7.80 34.71
N ASN A 509 23.70 7.13 33.55
CA ASN A 509 24.39 7.48 32.30
C ASN A 509 23.53 7.04 31.10
N ASN A 510 22.35 7.64 30.95
CA ASN A 510 21.39 7.41 29.85
C ASN A 510 21.87 7.98 28.49
N SER A 511 23.19 8.08 28.30
CA SER A 511 23.83 8.81 27.21
C SER A 511 24.67 7.90 26.31
N PHE A 512 24.25 6.64 26.17
CA PHE A 512 24.97 5.66 25.38
C PHE A 512 24.38 5.51 23.99
N THR A 513 25.25 5.23 23.04
CA THR A 513 24.93 4.98 21.65
C THR A 513 25.52 3.66 21.21
N ILE A 514 24.77 2.88 20.42
CA ILE A 514 25.22 1.60 19.90
C ILE A 514 25.54 1.78 18.41
N GLY A 515 26.80 1.55 18.06
CA GLY A 515 27.27 1.52 16.68
C GLY A 515 27.43 0.09 16.18
N HIS A 516 27.37 -0.08 14.87
CA HIS A 516 27.51 -1.39 14.23
C HIS A 516 28.13 -1.27 12.84
N ASN A 517 28.84 -2.30 12.39
CA ASN A 517 29.30 -2.44 11.00
C ASN A 517 29.10 -3.87 10.53
N PHE A 518 28.82 -4.04 9.23
CA PHE A 518 28.71 -5.34 8.59
C PHE A 518 30.05 -5.73 7.97
N CYS A 519 30.49 -6.98 8.19
CA CYS A 519 31.81 -7.45 7.76
C CYS A 519 31.75 -8.90 7.25
N ASN A 520 32.56 -9.25 6.27
CA ASN A 520 32.81 -10.66 5.94
C ASN A 520 34.01 -11.20 6.73
N THR A 521 33.93 -12.44 7.22
CA THR A 521 35.09 -13.14 7.79
C THR A 521 35.84 -13.87 6.68
N GLN A 522 37.15 -13.68 6.63
CA GLN A 522 38.05 -14.51 5.84
C GLN A 522 38.44 -15.71 6.71
N LEU A 523 38.33 -16.94 6.17
CA LEU A 523 38.94 -18.10 6.82
C LEU A 523 40.45 -17.91 6.75
N ASP A 524 41.11 -17.86 7.90
CA ASP A 524 42.56 -18.01 7.98
C ASP A 524 42.90 -19.38 7.40
N ILE A 525 43.37 -19.43 6.15
CA ILE A 525 43.99 -20.63 5.60
C ILE A 525 45.40 -20.65 6.20
N GLU A 526 45.58 -21.41 7.28
CA GLU A 526 46.92 -21.79 7.70
C GLU A 526 47.51 -22.72 6.63
N ASP A 527 48.39 -22.18 5.78
CA ASP A 527 49.26 -22.99 4.92
C ASP A 527 50.22 -23.78 5.83
N LYS A 528 49.85 -25.01 6.21
CA LYS A 528 50.81 -25.97 6.76
C LYS A 528 51.60 -26.57 5.59
N GLU A 529 52.82 -26.09 5.41
CA GLU A 529 53.84 -26.80 4.62
C GLU A 529 54.28 -28.02 5.43
N GLU A 530 53.82 -29.22 5.07
CA GLU A 530 54.46 -30.47 5.48
C GLU A 530 55.56 -30.81 4.46
N GLU A 531 56.82 -30.73 4.89
CA GLU A 531 57.97 -31.33 4.19
C GLU A 531 57.92 -32.86 4.37
N GLU A 532 57.67 -33.61 3.29
CA GLU A 532 57.94 -35.05 3.25
C GLU A 532 59.35 -35.29 2.71
N ASP A 533 60.25 -35.75 3.60
CA ASP A 533 61.52 -36.38 3.24
C ASP A 533 61.26 -37.75 2.59
N ILE A 534 61.72 -37.94 1.36
CA ILE A 534 61.77 -39.27 0.72
C ILE A 534 63.24 -39.64 0.46
N GLU A 535 63.79 -40.50 1.31
CA GLU A 535 64.94 -41.33 0.98
C GLU A 535 64.55 -42.36 -0.09
N GLU A 536 65.36 -42.52 -1.15
CA GLU A 536 65.50 -43.84 -1.78
C GLU A 536 66.80 -43.99 -2.61
N GLY A 537 67.62 -44.97 -2.20
CA GLY A 537 67.87 -46.16 -3.01
C GLY A 537 68.72 -46.04 -4.28
N LYS A 538 69.95 -46.56 -4.20
CA LYS A 538 70.92 -46.77 -5.30
C LYS A 538 70.38 -47.57 -6.49
N GLY A 539 70.75 -47.18 -7.71
CA GLY A 539 70.69 -48.02 -8.92
C GLY A 539 71.68 -47.59 -10.01
N ARG A 540 72.61 -48.48 -10.37
CA ARG A 540 73.73 -48.29 -11.32
C ARG A 540 73.27 -48.25 -12.78
N GLY A 541 73.95 -47.47 -13.62
CA GLY A 541 73.90 -47.64 -15.09
C GLY A 541 74.81 -46.69 -15.86
N ARG A 542 75.87 -47.23 -16.47
CA ARG A 542 76.86 -46.53 -17.32
C ARG A 542 76.27 -46.17 -18.68
N GLY A 543 76.68 -45.05 -19.27
CA GLY A 543 76.49 -44.79 -20.71
C GLY A 543 77.01 -43.44 -21.17
N ARG A 544 78.10 -43.44 -21.94
CA ARG A 544 78.69 -42.28 -22.64
C ARG A 544 77.83 -41.91 -23.87
N GLY A 545 77.73 -40.62 -24.21
CA GLY A 545 77.26 -40.22 -25.54
C GLY A 545 77.10 -38.71 -25.73
N ARG A 546 77.94 -38.12 -26.58
CA ARG A 546 77.79 -36.77 -27.14
C ARG A 546 76.67 -36.77 -28.19
N GLY A 547 75.88 -35.70 -28.28
CA GLY A 547 74.97 -35.49 -29.41
C GLY A 547 74.24 -34.15 -29.38
N ARG A 548 74.57 -33.28 -30.34
CA ARG A 548 73.77 -32.12 -30.75
C ARG A 548 72.52 -32.62 -31.49
N GLY A 549 71.35 -32.03 -31.23
CA GLY A 549 70.15 -32.27 -32.02
C GLY A 549 68.97 -31.40 -31.59
N LYS A 550 68.50 -30.53 -32.50
CA LYS A 550 67.27 -29.74 -32.38
C LYS A 550 66.04 -30.65 -32.42
N GLY A 551 65.01 -30.34 -31.63
CA GLY A 551 63.69 -30.95 -31.76
C GLY A 551 62.60 -30.15 -31.05
N ARG A 552 61.64 -29.61 -31.82
CA ARG A 552 60.36 -29.06 -31.34
C ARG A 552 59.48 -30.19 -30.83
N GLY A 553 58.80 -30.03 -29.69
CA GLY A 553 57.77 -30.98 -29.26
C GLY A 553 57.06 -30.66 -27.95
N ARG A 554 55.79 -30.23 -28.09
CA ARG A 554 54.63 -30.47 -27.20
C ARG A 554 54.87 -30.45 -25.68
N GLY A 555 54.65 -29.30 -25.05
CA GLY A 555 54.39 -29.23 -23.61
C GLY A 555 53.01 -29.80 -23.28
N LYS A 556 52.97 -31.03 -22.74
CA LYS A 556 51.81 -31.55 -22.01
C LYS A 556 51.83 -30.98 -20.60
N VAL A 557 50.75 -30.30 -20.25
CA VAL A 557 50.34 -29.93 -18.90
C VAL A 557 50.35 -31.16 -18.01
N LYS A 558 51.12 -31.12 -16.90
CA LYS A 558 50.87 -31.95 -15.72
C LYS A 558 50.38 -30.99 -14.64
N GLY A 559 49.06 -30.87 -14.54
CA GLY A 559 48.42 -30.21 -13.41
C GLY A 559 48.65 -31.05 -12.16
N LYS A 560 49.23 -30.45 -11.11
CA LYS A 560 48.96 -30.90 -9.74
C LYS A 560 47.51 -30.50 -9.46
N GLY A 561 46.60 -31.45 -9.57
CA GLY A 561 45.25 -31.28 -9.04
C GLY A 561 45.36 -31.21 -7.52
N ARG A 562 45.24 -30.01 -6.95
CA ARG A 562 44.75 -29.87 -5.58
C ARG A 562 43.28 -30.23 -5.64
N VAL A 563 42.91 -31.41 -5.13
CA VAL A 563 41.53 -31.62 -4.70
C VAL A 563 41.44 -30.88 -3.37
N MET A 564 41.06 -29.60 -3.44
CA MET A 564 40.58 -28.86 -2.29
C MET A 564 39.13 -29.31 -2.07
N GLU A 565 38.89 -30.18 -1.10
CA GLU A 565 37.62 -30.16 -0.41
C GLU A 565 37.60 -28.88 0.44
N ILE A 566 36.91 -27.86 -0.07
CA ILE A 566 36.63 -26.64 0.66
C ILE A 566 35.27 -26.85 1.33
N ASP A 567 35.25 -27.14 2.63
CA ASP A 567 34.09 -26.80 3.46
C ASP A 567 34.00 -25.28 3.52
N LYS A 568 33.12 -24.73 2.69
CA LYS A 568 33.05 -23.31 2.33
C LYS A 568 31.85 -22.66 3.02
N GLU A 569 31.94 -22.42 4.33
CA GLU A 569 31.02 -21.48 4.99
C GLU A 569 31.76 -20.16 5.24
N SER A 570 31.71 -19.24 4.28
CA SER A 570 31.97 -17.82 4.54
C SER A 570 30.91 -17.32 5.53
N LYS A 571 31.34 -16.84 6.71
CA LYS A 571 30.42 -16.31 7.74
C LYS A 571 30.47 -14.79 7.73
N SER A 572 29.37 -14.15 7.35
CA SER A 572 29.23 -12.71 7.53
C SER A 572 28.98 -12.40 9.00
N THR A 573 29.46 -11.24 9.46
CA THR A 573 29.33 -10.81 10.85
C THR A 573 28.87 -9.36 10.97
N ILE A 574 28.31 -9.04 12.14
CA ILE A 574 27.98 -7.69 12.56
C ILE A 574 28.82 -7.36 13.79
N ASN A 575 29.69 -6.38 13.66
CA ASN A 575 30.55 -5.87 14.72
C ASN A 575 29.82 -4.76 15.48
N ILE A 576 29.38 -5.04 16.71
CA ILE A 576 28.59 -4.11 17.54
C ILE A 576 29.42 -3.60 18.73
N TYR A 577 29.23 -2.34 19.11
CA TYR A 577 29.91 -1.68 20.24
C TYR A 577 29.07 -0.53 20.80
N SER A 578 29.36 -0.16 22.06
CA SER A 578 28.70 0.97 22.73
C SER A 578 29.66 2.07 23.15
N TYR A 579 29.22 3.31 22.96
CA TYR A 579 29.96 4.52 23.35
C TYR A 579 29.07 5.45 24.19
N CYS A 580 29.63 6.08 25.22
CA CYS A 580 28.92 7.02 26.07
C CYS A 580 29.41 8.45 25.77
N SER A 581 28.53 9.31 25.24
CA SER A 581 28.87 10.69 24.88
C SER A 581 29.05 11.62 26.09
N LYS A 582 28.50 11.27 27.25
CA LYS A 582 28.73 12.01 28.50
C LYS A 582 30.14 11.83 29.05
N THR A 583 30.63 10.59 29.07
CA THR A 583 31.97 10.26 29.59
C THR A 583 33.04 10.24 28.50
N ASN A 584 32.64 10.36 27.23
CA ASN A 584 33.48 10.17 26.06
C ASN A 584 34.31 8.88 26.12
N CYS A 585 33.66 7.78 26.52
CA CYS A 585 34.32 6.49 26.66
C CYS A 585 33.48 5.39 26.03
N TYR A 586 34.15 4.38 25.47
CA TYR A 586 33.50 3.10 25.24
C TYR A 586 33.05 2.51 26.57
N ILE A 587 31.84 1.96 26.57
CA ILE A 587 31.24 1.32 27.74
C ILE A 587 30.89 -0.13 27.42
N LYS A 588 30.61 -0.91 28.46
CA LYS A 588 30.07 -2.26 28.30
C LYS A 588 28.70 -2.19 27.62
N LEU A 589 28.44 -3.15 26.73
CA LEU A 589 27.19 -3.24 25.99
C LEU A 589 26.02 -3.39 26.96
N PRO A 590 24.97 -2.57 26.83
CA PRO A 590 23.72 -2.76 27.55
C PRO A 590 22.98 -3.98 27.01
N LYS A 591 21.84 -4.32 27.62
CA LYS A 591 20.89 -5.27 27.05
C LYS A 591 20.05 -4.57 25.98
N PHE A 592 19.98 -5.16 24.79
CA PHE A 592 19.17 -4.67 23.67
C PHE A 592 18.90 -5.80 22.68
N THR A 593 18.03 -5.56 21.70
CA THR A 593 17.85 -6.47 20.56
C THR A 593 18.34 -5.76 19.31
N PHE A 594 19.19 -6.42 18.52
CA PHE A 594 19.66 -5.87 17.26
C PHE A 594 18.75 -6.34 16.13
N TYR A 595 18.20 -5.38 15.38
CA TYR A 595 17.33 -5.67 14.24
C TYR A 595 18.13 -5.50 12.95
N THR A 596 18.21 -6.56 12.15
CA THR A 596 18.76 -6.51 10.78
C THR A 596 17.63 -6.63 9.78
N PHE A 597 17.45 -5.60 8.97
CA PHE A 597 16.49 -5.57 7.87
C PHE A 597 17.19 -5.94 6.57
N ILE A 598 16.63 -6.87 5.81
CA ILE A 598 17.09 -7.22 4.46
C ILE A 598 15.95 -6.94 3.49
N ILE A 599 16.16 -5.97 2.61
CA ILE A 599 15.19 -5.52 1.62
C ILE A 599 15.55 -6.17 0.29
N SER A 600 14.69 -7.07 -0.16
CA SER A 600 14.85 -7.80 -1.42
C SER A 600 13.98 -7.22 -2.53
N ASN A 601 14.44 -7.39 -3.77
CA ASN A 601 13.66 -7.14 -4.99
C ASN A 601 13.29 -5.65 -5.23
N ASN A 602 14.28 -4.75 -5.11
CA ASN A 602 14.15 -3.35 -5.52
C ASN A 602 14.17 -3.23 -7.05
N LEU A 603 13.05 -3.57 -7.72
CA LEU A 603 12.90 -3.47 -9.18
C LEU A 603 13.02 -2.02 -9.68
N SER A 604 12.85 -1.03 -8.81
CA SER A 604 13.32 0.33 -9.10
C SER A 604 14.83 0.40 -8.88
N TYR A 605 15.58 0.33 -9.98
CA TYR A 605 17.03 0.61 -10.04
C TYR A 605 17.43 1.96 -9.36
N SER A 606 16.46 2.80 -8.98
CA SER A 606 16.66 4.08 -8.31
C SER A 606 17.00 3.98 -6.82
N ASN A 607 16.52 2.97 -6.09
CA ASN A 607 16.48 3.04 -4.63
C ASN A 607 17.73 2.45 -3.95
N PHE A 608 18.24 1.30 -4.43
CA PHE A 608 19.50 0.72 -3.97
C PHE A 608 20.68 1.39 -4.69
N LYS A 609 21.65 1.87 -3.92
CA LYS A 609 22.91 2.37 -4.45
C LYS A 609 24.07 1.85 -3.62
N LEU A 610 25.16 1.57 -4.31
CA LEU A 610 26.39 1.08 -3.73
C LEU A 610 27.49 2.12 -4.00
N PHE A 611 28.13 2.60 -2.96
CA PHE A 611 29.16 3.63 -3.07
C PHE A 611 30.44 3.22 -2.37
N SER A 612 31.54 3.22 -3.12
CA SER A 612 32.88 3.20 -2.54
C SER A 612 33.14 4.50 -1.79
N LEU A 613 33.85 4.38 -0.68
CA LEU A 613 34.36 5.51 0.08
C LEU A 613 35.45 6.23 -0.72
N GLU A 614 35.40 7.56 -0.72
CA GLU A 614 36.40 8.41 -1.35
C GLU A 614 37.27 9.06 -0.27
N PRO A 615 38.60 9.03 -0.42
CA PRO A 615 39.51 9.67 0.51
C PRO A 615 39.45 11.19 0.32
N ASN A 616 39.29 11.94 1.42
CA ASN A 616 39.45 13.39 1.37
C ASN A 616 40.94 13.76 1.42
N THR A 617 41.48 14.26 0.30
CA THR A 617 42.89 14.66 0.15
C THR A 617 43.15 16.15 0.40
N TYR A 618 42.14 16.95 0.77
CA TYR A 618 42.29 18.40 0.90
C TYR A 618 43.17 18.85 2.07
N ASN A 619 43.41 17.98 3.07
CA ASN A 619 44.29 18.31 4.19
C ASN A 619 45.22 17.12 4.52
N LYS A 620 46.53 17.30 4.32
CA LYS A 620 47.57 16.26 4.47
C LYS A 620 47.62 15.59 5.86
N PHE A 621 47.00 16.22 6.87
CA PHE A 621 47.02 15.79 8.27
C PHE A 621 45.72 15.12 8.76
N ASN A 622 44.59 15.26 8.04
CA ASN A 622 43.29 14.70 8.43
C ASN A 622 42.58 14.09 7.22
N ILE A 623 43.04 12.90 6.80
CA ILE A 623 42.34 12.11 5.79
C ILE A 623 41.11 11.48 6.46
N PHE A 624 39.92 11.78 5.94
CA PHE A 624 38.69 11.09 6.30
C PHE A 624 38.00 10.58 5.04
N ASN A 625 37.28 9.48 5.19
CA ASN A 625 36.59 8.82 4.09
C ASN A 625 35.15 9.32 4.02
N PHE A 626 34.71 9.70 2.82
CA PHE A 626 33.37 10.23 2.61
C PHE A 626 32.77 9.79 1.29
N ILE A 627 31.47 10.01 1.13
CA ILE A 627 30.73 9.85 -0.11
C ILE A 627 30.09 11.20 -0.40
N ASP A 628 30.49 11.81 -1.51
CA ASP A 628 29.85 13.02 -2.03
C ASP A 628 28.47 12.67 -2.61
N LEU A 629 27.40 13.10 -1.95
CA LEU A 629 26.03 12.88 -2.43
C LEU A 629 25.64 13.89 -3.52
N LYS A 630 26.18 15.11 -3.50
CA LYS A 630 25.91 16.14 -4.53
C LYS A 630 26.36 15.68 -5.91
N ARG A 631 27.52 15.01 -5.99
CA ARG A 631 28.04 14.50 -7.26
C ARG A 631 27.33 13.22 -7.72
N LYS A 632 26.77 12.45 -6.79
CA LYS A 632 26.19 11.11 -7.04
C LYS A 632 24.67 11.12 -7.25
N PHE A 633 23.99 12.24 -6.98
CA PHE A 633 22.54 12.40 -7.17
C PHE A 633 22.23 13.69 -7.94
N THR A 634 21.38 13.59 -8.96
CA THR A 634 20.96 14.73 -9.81
C THR A 634 19.94 15.65 -9.13
N SER A 635 19.24 15.18 -8.10
CA SER A 635 18.31 15.98 -7.29
C SER A 635 18.88 16.27 -5.90
N ARG A 636 18.80 17.54 -5.46
CA ARG A 636 19.18 17.99 -4.11
C ARG A 636 18.07 17.68 -3.09
N SER A 637 17.68 16.41 -2.93
CA SER A 637 16.75 16.07 -1.86
C SER A 637 17.49 15.97 -0.52
N ILE A 638 17.03 16.75 0.46
CA ILE A 638 17.49 16.73 1.86
C ILE A 638 16.82 15.55 2.60
N ASN A 639 16.50 14.46 1.90
CA ASN A 639 15.80 13.34 2.51
C ASN A 639 16.81 12.38 3.16
N PRO A 640 16.61 12.01 4.44
CA PRO A 640 17.40 10.96 5.07
C PRO A 640 17.39 9.67 4.27
N ARG A 641 18.53 8.98 4.24
CA ARG A 641 18.69 7.69 3.57
C ARG A 641 19.05 6.62 4.59
N CYS A 642 18.59 5.39 4.35
CA CYS A 642 19.05 4.24 5.10
C CYS A 642 20.44 3.90 4.58
N ILE A 643 21.42 3.83 5.49
CA ILE A 643 22.83 3.61 5.13
C ILE A 643 23.39 2.47 5.96
N SER A 644 24.28 1.69 5.36
CA SER A 644 24.96 0.59 6.02
C SER A 644 26.38 0.48 5.50
N LEU A 645 27.34 0.33 6.41
CA LEU A 645 28.75 0.13 6.06
C LEU A 645 29.03 -1.37 5.94
N TYR A 646 29.51 -1.77 4.77
CA TYR A 646 30.03 -3.10 4.48
C TYR A 646 31.55 -3.06 4.37
N LEU A 647 32.22 -3.94 5.11
CA LEU A 647 33.66 -4.17 5.05
C LEU A 647 33.93 -5.58 4.52
N SER A 648 34.74 -5.69 3.48
CA SER A 648 35.06 -6.99 2.87
C SER A 648 35.85 -7.93 3.79
N GLU A 649 36.56 -7.38 4.77
CA GLU A 649 37.45 -8.09 5.68
C GLU A 649 37.18 -7.63 7.12
N ASP A 650 37.10 -8.59 8.04
CA ASP A 650 36.91 -8.35 9.47
C ASP A 650 38.26 -8.13 10.18
N LYS A 651 38.88 -6.97 9.94
CA LYS A 651 40.12 -6.56 10.64
C LYS A 651 39.83 -5.91 11.98
N SER A 652 40.88 -5.66 12.76
CA SER A 652 40.84 -4.91 14.03
C SER A 652 40.63 -3.39 13.85
N TYR A 653 39.64 -3.01 13.05
CA TYR A 653 39.23 -1.62 12.87
C TYR A 653 38.73 -1.00 14.17
N ASN A 654 39.10 0.25 14.39
CA ASN A 654 38.45 1.11 15.37
C ASN A 654 36.94 1.13 15.12
N PRO A 655 36.11 1.24 16.16
CA PRO A 655 34.69 1.46 16.00
C PRO A 655 34.38 2.63 15.05
N ILE A 656 33.53 2.36 14.06
CA ILE A 656 33.18 3.28 12.98
C ILE A 656 31.75 3.77 13.14
N PHE A 657 31.53 5.07 13.11
CA PHE A 657 30.18 5.62 13.01
C PHE A 657 29.98 6.18 11.61
N LEU A 658 28.79 6.00 11.05
CA LEU A 658 28.39 6.71 9.84
C LEU A 658 27.65 7.98 10.22
N ASN A 659 28.07 9.10 9.65
CA ASN A 659 27.38 10.37 9.73
C ASN A 659 26.82 10.73 8.36
N GLN A 660 25.59 11.22 8.29
CA GLN A 660 24.98 11.65 7.04
C GLN A 660 24.45 13.08 7.18
N SER A 661 24.63 13.86 6.13
CA SER A 661 24.04 15.18 5.97
C SER A 661 23.33 15.31 4.63
N SER A 662 22.85 16.52 4.30
CA SER A 662 22.35 16.85 2.97
C SER A 662 23.35 16.58 1.84
N GLU A 663 24.65 16.66 2.12
CA GLU A 663 25.68 16.74 1.09
C GLU A 663 26.58 15.51 1.02
N GLN A 664 26.74 14.78 2.12
CA GLN A 664 27.75 13.73 2.23
C GLN A 664 27.40 12.66 3.27
N ILE A 665 27.98 11.48 3.09
CA ILE A 665 28.10 10.46 4.14
C ILE A 665 29.56 10.39 4.56
N ARG A 666 29.84 10.46 5.86
CA ARG A 666 31.20 10.43 6.43
C ARG A 666 31.40 9.24 7.35
N VAL A 667 32.63 8.73 7.34
CA VAL A 667 33.11 7.78 8.33
C VAL A 667 33.71 8.56 9.50
N GLU A 668 33.12 8.39 10.68
CA GLU A 668 33.51 9.05 11.92
C GLU A 668 34.15 8.06 12.90
N TYR A 669 35.16 8.54 13.63
CA TYR A 669 35.82 7.79 14.71
C TYR A 669 35.76 8.62 15.98
N VAL A 670 35.46 7.97 17.10
CA VAL A 670 35.43 8.60 18.42
C VAL A 670 36.73 8.39 19.17
N GLU A 671 37.18 9.42 19.88
CA GLU A 671 38.31 9.33 20.79
C GLU A 671 37.83 8.95 22.19
N CYS A 672 38.36 7.84 22.71
CA CYS A 672 37.95 7.33 24.01
C CYS A 672 38.87 7.86 25.12
N LYS A 673 38.30 8.61 26.07
CA LYS A 673 39.01 9.21 27.22
C LYS A 673 39.31 8.23 28.35
N CYS A 674 39.36 6.92 28.06
CA CYS A 674 39.58 5.88 29.06
C CYS A 674 41.06 5.59 29.32
N ASN A 675 41.99 6.32 28.69
CA ASN A 675 43.44 6.09 28.77
C ASN A 675 43.84 4.63 28.44
N LYS A 676 43.26 4.07 27.37
CA LYS A 676 43.51 2.69 26.88
C LYS A 676 43.19 1.57 27.90
N THR A 677 42.29 1.81 28.84
CA THR A 677 41.91 0.80 29.84
C THR A 677 40.90 -0.22 29.31
N CYS A 678 40.01 0.16 28.40
CA CYS A 678 39.02 -0.76 27.82
C CYS A 678 39.60 -1.63 26.69
N SER A 679 39.00 -2.79 26.44
CA SER A 679 39.47 -3.75 25.41
C SER A 679 39.44 -3.15 24.00
N ILE A 680 38.44 -2.34 23.67
CA ILE A 680 38.39 -1.66 22.37
C ILE A 680 39.65 -0.84 22.10
N CYS A 681 40.10 -0.02 23.07
CA CYS A 681 41.29 0.81 22.89
C CYS A 681 42.61 0.03 22.89
N LYS A 682 42.60 -1.23 23.33
CA LYS A 682 43.76 -2.12 23.33
C LYS A 682 43.85 -2.90 22.02
N ASP A 683 42.72 -3.41 21.55
CA ASP A 683 42.67 -4.44 20.52
C ASP A 683 42.31 -3.88 19.13
N LYS A 684 41.57 -2.76 19.07
CA LYS A 684 41.13 -2.13 17.82
C LYS A 684 41.92 -0.86 17.57
N THR A 685 42.68 -0.83 16.47
CA THR A 685 43.61 0.27 16.17
C THR A 685 43.57 0.74 14.73
N LEU A 686 43.03 -0.05 13.80
CA LEU A 686 43.05 0.26 12.38
C LEU A 686 41.99 1.30 12.00
N LYS A 687 42.29 2.13 11.00
CA LYS A 687 41.31 2.98 10.31
C LYS A 687 41.18 2.49 8.87
N ILE A 688 40.01 2.69 8.26
CA ILE A 688 39.78 2.36 6.84
C ILE A 688 40.75 3.15 5.97
N SER A 689 41.45 2.43 5.09
CA SER A 689 42.37 2.95 4.09
C SER A 689 41.84 2.71 2.67
N GLU A 690 42.47 3.32 1.66
CA GLU A 690 42.13 3.10 0.24
C GLU A 690 42.31 1.64 -0.21
N LYS A 691 43.12 0.86 0.50
CA LYS A 691 43.35 -0.57 0.20
C LYS A 691 42.24 -1.46 0.73
N ASP A 692 41.43 -0.96 1.66
CA ASP A 692 40.33 -1.70 2.23
C ASP A 692 39.11 -1.57 1.31
N ASN A 693 38.50 -2.70 0.95
CA ASN A 693 37.28 -2.69 0.15
C ASN A 693 36.07 -2.42 1.07
N ALA A 694 35.91 -1.13 1.41
CA ALA A 694 34.85 -0.60 2.25
C ALA A 694 33.80 0.11 1.38
N VAL A 695 32.55 -0.31 1.52
CA VAL A 695 31.46 0.12 0.65
C VAL A 695 30.24 0.47 1.48
N CYS A 696 29.55 1.54 1.10
CA CYS A 696 28.30 1.97 1.72
C CYS A 696 27.12 1.52 0.86
N VAL A 697 26.22 0.74 1.46
CA VAL A 697 24.91 0.40 0.92
C VAL A 697 23.95 1.52 1.30
N VAL A 698 23.26 2.08 0.31
CA VAL A 698 22.32 3.20 0.49
C VAL A 698 20.96 2.81 -0.08
N TYR A 699 19.92 2.99 0.73
CA TYR A 699 18.52 2.89 0.31
C TYR A 699 17.82 4.23 0.51
N THR A 700 17.24 4.75 -0.57
CA THR A 700 16.54 6.04 -0.55
C THR A 700 15.11 5.86 -0.04
N LEU A 701 14.72 6.65 0.97
CA LEU A 701 13.34 6.73 1.42
C LEU A 701 12.55 7.56 0.40
N SER A 702 11.50 6.97 -0.18
CA SER A 702 10.46 7.69 -0.93
C SER A 702 9.28 7.92 0.00
N ASP A 703 8.75 9.14 0.08
CA ASP A 703 7.53 9.39 0.86
C ASP A 703 6.37 8.60 0.21
N ASN A 704 5.69 7.76 0.99
CA ASN A 704 4.64 6.84 0.52
C ASN A 704 3.26 7.23 1.05
#